data_AF-A0A9W6ZXB5-F1
#
_entry.id   AF-A0A9W6ZXB5-F1
#
_cell.length_a   1.000
_cell.length_b   1.000
_cell.length_c   1.000
_cell.angle_alpha   90.00
_cell.angle_beta   90.00
_cell.angle_gamma   90.00
#
_symmetry.space_group_name_H-M   'P 1'
#
loop_
_entity.id
_entity.type
_entity.pdbx_description
1 polymer ?
#
loop_
_entity_poly.entity_id
_entity_poly.type
_entity_poly.pdbx_seq_one_letter_code
_entity_poly.pdbx_strand_id
1 'polypeptide(L)'
;MAEYYATTTPSTPLPPLPFTSRRSPLYLPSFASSTSQPLATSHSSRILSLNGNAVAASITAAAVLAVTEPCSTGVGGDAFAMVYQSTEAGRPLPTPKIQGISGAGRTSSSAPPLSEVLSSCGYDPVSMKWSSPFHALSVTVPGAVRMTLHEIPPPGQGVAGLIALSSYASMVSLHGPPSSPACLLHYQIEAVRMGFEDARARVGDTADKEGDLEYLLDPQRIHRRVSETFDPSRTAFKGSPMPTNCTVSFQTADSMGNAVSFVNSNYMGFGTGLVPEGLGFALQNRGAGLSLHQLQFLLALAVLRLARSYSVVVIGGGWAGYSASSTLASSADVKVTVLEASPRNSGGGLAGGWRTASGRPVEAGIHGFWREYRNTFRVMRDEIGLDLDDVLSDFTPSVLFSKNGRVATAPVLATSARKGSKSSKSSNPILESIYGSLPPPLDTALLADFDEKRLNLQDRISAVGLLSGWADFGQSDPASWGRYDKISAAEFFLDYGGVTPSLYAELVSPMLHVLPMGPGSDISAAAALSCFHVFALQTRGAFDVRWAKGSLSDLIFDPWRVKLEEKGVRVEGGKRVNGIERAEDGDGMVVTAEDGSEYTADAVILAVGGTSAAKLKEGSKALKEAAGARRVENLRGVTCVATRIWLEPAPSPTTGLGGGAYSSTTLPKAVA
;
A
#
# COMPACT_ATOMS: atom_id res chain seq x y z
N MET A 1 -30.55 -19.52 14.42
CA MET A 1 -31.90 -19.61 13.81
C MET A 1 -31.90 -20.47 12.55
N ALA A 2 -31.29 -21.67 12.54
CA ALA A 2 -31.30 -22.58 11.39
C ALA A 2 -32.19 -23.82 11.59
N GLU A 3 -32.63 -24.09 12.83
CA GLU A 3 -33.32 -25.34 13.20
C GLU A 3 -34.86 -25.27 13.11
N TYR A 4 -35.43 -24.07 12.91
CA TYR A 4 -36.89 -23.85 13.03
C TYR A 4 -37.72 -24.25 11.78
N TYR A 5 -37.09 -24.88 10.78
CA TYR A 5 -37.74 -25.33 9.54
C TYR A 5 -37.58 -26.84 9.27
N ALA A 6 -36.97 -27.60 10.19
CA ALA A 6 -36.58 -29.00 9.94
C ALA A 6 -37.67 -30.05 10.22
N THR A 7 -38.85 -29.67 10.73
CA THR A 7 -39.75 -30.61 11.44
C THR A 7 -41.23 -30.58 11.04
N THR A 8 -41.57 -30.44 9.76
CA THR A 8 -42.81 -31.06 9.18
C THR A 8 -42.74 -31.18 7.66
N THR A 9 -42.29 -32.33 7.16
CA THR A 9 -42.54 -32.78 5.78
C THR A 9 -43.01 -34.24 5.81
N PRO A 10 -44.20 -34.58 5.27
CA PRO A 10 -44.61 -35.97 5.14
C PRO A 10 -43.64 -36.75 4.25
N SER A 11 -43.22 -37.93 4.68
CA SER A 11 -42.24 -38.78 3.98
C SER A 11 -42.80 -39.49 2.74
N THR A 12 -43.82 -38.92 2.10
CA THR A 12 -44.43 -39.42 0.87
C THR A 12 -44.93 -38.22 0.06
N PRO A 13 -44.39 -37.93 -1.13
CA PRO A 13 -44.93 -36.85 -1.96
C PRO A 13 -46.34 -37.21 -2.43
N LEU A 14 -47.28 -36.28 -2.27
CA LEU A 14 -48.60 -36.40 -2.89
C LEU A 14 -48.44 -36.50 -4.42
N PRO A 15 -49.20 -37.36 -5.11
CA PRO A 15 -49.13 -37.45 -6.56
C PRO A 15 -49.54 -36.11 -7.19
N PRO A 16 -48.78 -35.59 -8.18
CA PRO A 16 -49.06 -34.28 -8.77
C PRO A 16 -50.40 -34.28 -9.50
N LEU A 17 -51.33 -33.43 -9.04
CA LEU A 17 -52.65 -33.25 -9.66
C LEU A 17 -52.48 -32.61 -11.07
N PRO A 18 -52.81 -33.31 -12.17
CA PRO A 18 -52.42 -32.89 -13.52
C PRO A 18 -53.42 -31.90 -14.14
N PHE A 19 -53.54 -30.71 -13.55
CA PHE A 19 -54.37 -29.64 -14.10
C PHE A 19 -53.60 -28.80 -15.14
N THR A 20 -54.00 -28.90 -16.41
CA THR A 20 -53.46 -28.06 -17.49
C THR A 20 -54.15 -26.68 -17.52
N SER A 21 -53.49 -25.69 -16.92
CA SER A 21 -53.92 -24.29 -17.00
C SER A 21 -53.79 -23.74 -18.43
N ARG A 22 -54.64 -22.77 -18.78
CA ARG A 22 -54.61 -22.06 -20.07
C ARG A 22 -54.66 -20.55 -19.83
N ARG A 23 -53.88 -19.78 -20.60
CA ARG A 23 -54.02 -18.33 -20.72
C ARG A 23 -54.46 -18.00 -22.15
N SER A 24 -55.63 -17.37 -22.30
CA SER A 24 -56.11 -16.89 -23.60
C SER A 24 -55.30 -15.65 -24.03
N PRO A 25 -55.03 -15.46 -25.33
CA PRO A 25 -54.55 -14.17 -25.85
C PRO A 25 -55.54 -13.06 -25.49
N LEU A 26 -55.02 -11.93 -24.97
CA LEU A 26 -55.83 -10.81 -24.51
C LEU A 26 -55.82 -9.70 -25.56
N TYR A 27 -56.97 -9.44 -26.19
CA TYR A 27 -57.09 -8.45 -27.26
C TYR A 27 -57.68 -7.14 -26.73
N LEU A 28 -56.92 -6.05 -26.86
CA LEU A 28 -57.32 -4.70 -26.45
C LEU A 28 -57.11 -3.72 -27.64
N PRO A 29 -58.16 -3.30 -28.34
CA PRO A 29 -58.03 -2.48 -29.56
C PRO A 29 -57.66 -1.02 -29.29
N SER A 30 -57.75 -0.54 -28.05
CA SER A 30 -57.45 0.85 -27.68
C SER A 30 -56.00 1.03 -27.22
N PHE A 31 -55.53 0.21 -26.27
CA PHE A 31 -54.17 0.26 -25.73
C PHE A 31 -53.85 -1.04 -24.99
N ALA A 32 -52.57 -1.40 -24.85
CA ALA A 32 -52.15 -2.61 -24.13
C ALA A 32 -50.86 -2.41 -23.32
N SER A 33 -50.79 -3.04 -22.15
CA SER A 33 -49.58 -3.11 -21.34
C SER A 33 -49.43 -4.54 -20.80
N SER A 34 -48.20 -5.01 -20.67
CA SER A 34 -47.87 -6.36 -20.22
C SER A 34 -46.53 -6.37 -19.47
N THR A 35 -46.58 -6.71 -18.19
CA THR A 35 -45.41 -6.84 -17.31
C THR A 35 -45.49 -8.13 -16.49
N SER A 36 -44.37 -8.54 -15.91
CA SER A 36 -44.28 -9.65 -14.95
C SER A 36 -45.20 -9.45 -13.73
N GLN A 37 -45.16 -8.28 -13.10
CA GLN A 37 -46.00 -7.90 -11.95
C GLN A 37 -47.33 -7.24 -12.38
N PRO A 38 -48.52 -7.76 -12.00
CA PRO A 38 -49.81 -7.17 -12.38
C PRO A 38 -50.06 -5.73 -11.89
N LEU A 39 -49.43 -5.30 -10.79
CA LEU A 39 -49.51 -3.92 -10.33
C LEU A 39 -48.86 -2.95 -11.34
N ALA A 40 -47.68 -3.29 -11.87
CA ALA A 40 -47.02 -2.48 -12.89
C ALA A 40 -47.85 -2.41 -14.19
N THR A 41 -48.44 -3.54 -14.62
CA THR A 41 -49.41 -3.56 -15.73
C THR A 41 -50.59 -2.63 -15.43
N SER A 42 -51.21 -2.74 -14.25
CA SER A 42 -52.37 -1.92 -13.86
C SER A 42 -52.07 -0.42 -13.83
N HIS A 43 -50.91 -0.01 -13.31
CA HIS A 43 -50.52 1.41 -13.29
C HIS A 43 -50.14 1.92 -14.69
N SER A 44 -49.49 1.09 -15.51
CA SER A 44 -49.18 1.39 -16.92
C SER A 44 -50.46 1.55 -17.76
N SER A 45 -51.40 0.61 -17.66
CA SER A 45 -52.74 0.71 -18.25
C SER A 45 -53.54 1.91 -17.75
N ARG A 46 -53.37 2.32 -16.48
CA ARG A 46 -54.01 3.54 -15.96
C ARG A 46 -53.47 4.80 -16.62
N ILE A 47 -52.17 4.90 -16.88
CA ILE A 47 -51.59 6.03 -17.64
C ILE A 47 -52.13 6.08 -19.06
N LEU A 48 -52.21 4.93 -19.75
CA LEU A 48 -52.82 4.83 -21.08
C LEU A 48 -54.31 5.28 -21.06
N SER A 49 -55.07 4.89 -20.03
CA SER A 49 -56.47 5.33 -19.84
C SER A 49 -56.65 6.81 -19.54
N LEU A 50 -55.59 7.52 -19.14
CA LEU A 50 -55.56 8.96 -18.86
C LEU A 50 -54.98 9.77 -20.04
N ASN A 51 -55.03 9.20 -21.25
CA ASN A 51 -54.45 9.74 -22.49
C ASN A 51 -52.92 9.91 -22.47
N GLY A 52 -52.22 9.18 -21.59
CA GLY A 52 -50.77 9.04 -21.64
C GLY A 52 -50.33 8.13 -22.79
N ASN A 53 -49.15 8.39 -23.35
CA ASN A 53 -48.56 7.59 -24.43
C ASN A 53 -47.77 6.37 -23.90
N ALA A 54 -47.32 5.50 -24.80
CA ALA A 54 -46.57 4.28 -24.49
C ALA A 54 -45.30 4.59 -23.72
N VAL A 55 -44.61 5.69 -24.03
CA VAL A 55 -43.37 6.09 -23.37
C VAL A 55 -43.64 6.42 -21.90
N ALA A 56 -44.65 7.25 -21.61
CA ALA A 56 -45.08 7.56 -20.24
C ALA A 56 -45.58 6.30 -19.49
N ALA A 57 -46.33 5.42 -20.17
CA ALA A 57 -46.81 4.16 -19.62
C ALA A 57 -45.67 3.15 -19.35
N SER A 58 -44.59 3.21 -20.12
CA SER A 58 -43.39 2.36 -19.96
C SER A 58 -42.48 2.85 -18.84
N ILE A 59 -42.26 4.18 -18.75
CA ILE A 59 -41.55 4.80 -17.63
C ILE A 59 -42.30 4.52 -16.32
N THR A 60 -43.64 4.59 -16.33
CA THR A 60 -44.47 4.23 -15.18
C THR A 60 -44.37 2.74 -14.84
N ALA A 61 -44.38 1.85 -15.85
CA ALA A 61 -44.17 0.42 -15.63
C ALA A 61 -42.81 0.14 -14.97
N ALA A 62 -41.72 0.71 -15.51
CA ALA A 62 -40.37 0.54 -14.97
C ALA A 62 -40.24 1.10 -13.54
N ALA A 63 -40.78 2.29 -13.26
CA ALA A 63 -40.78 2.89 -11.93
C ALA A 63 -41.58 2.07 -10.90
N VAL A 64 -42.71 1.48 -11.30
CA VAL A 64 -43.49 0.59 -10.42
C VAL A 64 -42.80 -0.76 -10.25
N LEU A 65 -42.17 -1.33 -11.28
CA LEU A 65 -41.38 -2.57 -11.16
C LEU A 65 -40.18 -2.39 -10.23
N ALA A 66 -39.51 -1.24 -10.24
CA ALA A 66 -38.41 -0.92 -9.31
C ALA A 66 -38.80 -0.94 -7.81
N VAL A 67 -40.10 -0.95 -7.50
CA VAL A 67 -40.65 -1.06 -6.13
C VAL A 67 -41.39 -2.39 -5.91
N THR A 68 -42.06 -2.92 -6.94
CA THR A 68 -42.94 -4.09 -6.84
C THR A 68 -42.33 -5.40 -7.35
N GLU A 69 -41.14 -5.34 -7.98
CA GLU A 69 -40.32 -6.49 -8.36
C GLU A 69 -38.81 -6.22 -8.09
N PRO A 70 -38.44 -5.80 -6.86
CA PRO A 70 -37.07 -5.35 -6.53
C PRO A 70 -36.02 -6.48 -6.59
N CYS A 71 -36.46 -7.73 -6.68
CA CYS A 71 -35.61 -8.89 -6.95
C CYS A 71 -35.16 -9.00 -8.42
N SER A 72 -35.59 -8.10 -9.32
CA SER A 72 -35.27 -8.17 -10.75
C SER A 72 -35.08 -6.80 -11.44
N THR A 73 -35.43 -5.68 -10.81
CA THR A 73 -35.06 -4.34 -11.27
C THR A 73 -35.09 -3.30 -10.15
N GLY A 74 -34.47 -2.13 -10.33
CA GLY A 74 -34.36 -1.08 -9.32
C GLY A 74 -33.79 0.22 -9.88
N VAL A 75 -33.87 1.31 -9.12
CA VAL A 75 -33.42 2.66 -9.55
C VAL A 75 -31.89 2.78 -9.75
N GLY A 76 -31.12 1.86 -9.18
CA GLY A 76 -29.67 1.74 -9.42
C GLY A 76 -29.30 0.87 -10.64
N GLY A 77 -30.29 0.42 -11.43
CA GLY A 77 -30.08 -0.40 -12.62
C GLY A 77 -29.96 0.41 -13.91
N ASP A 78 -29.38 -0.24 -14.92
CA ASP A 78 -29.35 0.25 -16.30
C ASP A 78 -30.65 -0.07 -17.07
N ALA A 79 -30.86 0.56 -18.23
CA ALA A 79 -32.07 0.37 -19.04
C ALA A 79 -31.80 0.30 -20.54
N PHE A 80 -32.49 -0.61 -21.24
CA PHE A 80 -32.47 -0.70 -22.70
C PHE A 80 -33.90 -0.82 -23.21
N ALA A 81 -34.42 0.26 -23.79
CA ALA A 81 -35.75 0.30 -24.40
C ALA A 81 -35.64 0.31 -25.94
N MET A 82 -36.77 0.08 -26.61
CA MET A 82 -37.03 0.54 -27.98
C MET A 82 -38.25 1.46 -27.94
N VAL A 83 -38.45 2.35 -28.90
CA VAL A 83 -39.67 3.16 -29.05
C VAL A 83 -39.92 3.37 -30.55
N TYR A 84 -40.65 2.45 -31.17
CA TYR A 84 -41.36 2.73 -32.43
C TYR A 84 -42.26 3.96 -32.23
N GLN A 85 -42.37 4.82 -33.24
CA GLN A 85 -43.17 6.04 -33.21
C GLN A 85 -43.77 6.34 -34.59
N SER A 86 -45.08 6.15 -34.76
CA SER A 86 -45.80 6.49 -36.00
C SER A 86 -46.42 7.87 -36.02
N THR A 87 -46.48 8.58 -34.89
CA THR A 87 -47.09 9.92 -34.78
C THR A 87 -46.21 10.93 -34.04
N GLU A 88 -46.32 12.21 -34.40
CA GLU A 88 -45.64 13.32 -33.73
C GLU A 88 -46.63 14.48 -33.55
N ALA A 89 -46.73 14.99 -32.31
CA ALA A 89 -47.78 15.95 -31.90
C ALA A 89 -49.22 15.53 -32.31
N GLY A 90 -49.53 14.23 -32.28
CA GLY A 90 -50.84 13.68 -32.66
C GLY A 90 -51.11 13.62 -34.17
N ARG A 91 -50.13 13.93 -35.02
CA ARG A 91 -50.22 13.79 -36.49
C ARG A 91 -49.45 12.56 -36.96
N PRO A 92 -49.93 11.79 -37.96
CA PRO A 92 -49.13 10.73 -38.58
C PRO A 92 -47.82 11.25 -39.16
N LEU A 93 -46.74 10.50 -38.93
CA LEU A 93 -45.46 10.73 -39.59
C LEU A 93 -45.49 10.14 -41.01
N PRO A 94 -44.92 10.81 -42.04
CA PRO A 94 -44.83 10.26 -43.40
C PRO A 94 -44.08 8.91 -43.46
N THR A 95 -43.12 8.73 -42.54
CA THR A 95 -42.40 7.49 -42.31
C THR A 95 -42.32 7.28 -40.80
N PRO A 96 -42.80 6.14 -40.25
CA PRO A 96 -42.65 5.85 -38.84
C PRO A 96 -41.16 5.83 -38.44
N LYS A 97 -40.85 6.49 -37.33
CA LYS A 97 -39.52 6.48 -36.73
C LYS A 97 -39.43 5.30 -35.77
N ILE A 98 -38.22 4.83 -35.48
CA ILE A 98 -38.00 3.87 -34.41
C ILE A 98 -36.83 4.40 -33.56
N GLN A 99 -36.92 4.21 -32.26
CA GLN A 99 -35.92 4.57 -31.24
C GLN A 99 -35.53 3.27 -30.47
N GLY A 100 -34.36 3.17 -29.83
CA GLY A 100 -33.68 1.90 -29.45
C GLY A 100 -32.33 2.11 -28.73
N ILE A 101 -32.36 1.97 -27.41
CA ILE A 101 -31.65 2.82 -26.46
C ILE A 101 -30.62 2.04 -25.64
N SER A 102 -29.43 2.62 -25.46
CA SER A 102 -28.53 2.25 -24.36
C SER A 102 -28.58 3.29 -23.25
N GLY A 103 -29.23 2.93 -22.15
CA GLY A 103 -29.11 3.54 -20.84
C GLY A 103 -28.24 2.68 -19.93
N ALA A 104 -27.14 2.13 -20.44
CA ALA A 104 -26.08 1.52 -19.65
C ALA A 104 -25.01 2.55 -19.28
N GLY A 105 -24.88 2.85 -18.00
CA GLY A 105 -23.86 3.77 -17.53
C GLY A 105 -22.49 3.09 -17.38
N ARG A 106 -21.45 3.93 -17.35
CA ARG A 106 -20.05 3.49 -17.43
C ARG A 106 -19.50 3.14 -16.04
N THR A 107 -18.34 2.50 -16.01
CA THR A 107 -17.49 2.45 -14.81
C THR A 107 -17.12 3.86 -14.34
N SER A 108 -16.87 4.02 -13.04
CA SER A 108 -16.48 5.32 -12.48
C SER A 108 -15.13 5.78 -13.05
N SER A 109 -15.08 6.98 -13.61
CA SER A 109 -13.86 7.62 -14.11
C SER A 109 -12.90 8.10 -13.01
N SER A 110 -13.28 7.93 -11.74
CA SER A 110 -12.54 8.42 -10.57
C SER A 110 -11.94 7.30 -9.72
N ALA A 111 -12.10 6.03 -10.14
CA ALA A 111 -11.54 4.88 -9.44
C ALA A 111 -10.17 4.50 -10.00
N PRO A 112 -9.19 4.11 -9.16
CA PRO A 112 -7.98 3.42 -9.62
C PRO A 112 -8.35 2.05 -10.24
N PRO A 113 -7.43 1.40 -10.98
CA PRO A 113 -7.68 0.13 -11.65
C PRO A 113 -8.28 -0.91 -10.71
N LEU A 114 -9.35 -1.59 -11.14
CA LEU A 114 -10.15 -2.49 -10.29
C LEU A 114 -9.30 -3.61 -9.66
N SER A 115 -8.25 -4.06 -10.34
CA SER A 115 -7.25 -5.01 -9.83
C SER A 115 -6.50 -4.53 -8.58
N GLU A 116 -6.20 -3.23 -8.49
CA GLU A 116 -5.47 -2.60 -7.37
C GLU A 116 -6.37 -2.49 -6.14
N VAL A 117 -7.65 -2.15 -6.34
CA VAL A 117 -8.67 -2.13 -5.28
C VAL A 117 -9.00 -3.55 -4.80
N LEU A 118 -9.08 -4.53 -5.71
CA LEU A 118 -9.28 -5.94 -5.33
C LEU A 118 -8.10 -6.50 -4.53
N SER A 119 -6.87 -6.21 -4.95
CA SER A 119 -5.65 -6.68 -4.27
C SER A 119 -5.50 -6.06 -2.88
N SER A 120 -5.78 -4.77 -2.73
CA SER A 120 -5.77 -4.09 -1.42
C SER A 120 -6.90 -4.54 -0.49
N CYS A 121 -8.01 -5.05 -1.03
CA CYS A 121 -9.04 -5.76 -0.26
C CYS A 121 -8.69 -7.24 0.05
N GLY A 122 -7.51 -7.72 -0.33
CA GLY A 122 -7.06 -9.09 -0.09
C GLY A 122 -7.68 -10.15 -1.00
N TYR A 123 -8.32 -9.77 -2.10
CA TYR A 123 -8.89 -10.69 -3.07
C TYR A 123 -7.91 -10.99 -4.20
N ASP A 124 -7.70 -12.28 -4.49
CA ASP A 124 -6.98 -12.73 -5.67
C ASP A 124 -7.73 -12.32 -6.96
N PRO A 125 -7.15 -11.44 -7.81
CA PRO A 125 -7.80 -10.97 -9.03
C PRO A 125 -7.74 -12.00 -10.17
N VAL A 126 -6.97 -13.09 -10.04
CA VAL A 126 -6.72 -14.07 -11.12
C VAL A 126 -7.72 -15.22 -11.12
N SER A 127 -8.07 -15.79 -9.96
CA SER A 127 -8.95 -16.98 -9.93
C SER A 127 -10.41 -16.72 -10.29
N MET A 128 -10.86 -15.46 -10.31
CA MET A 128 -12.28 -15.06 -10.35
C MET A 128 -13.17 -15.74 -9.30
N LYS A 129 -12.60 -16.40 -8.27
CA LYS A 129 -13.31 -16.82 -7.05
C LYS A 129 -13.52 -15.64 -6.10
N TRP A 130 -13.88 -14.50 -6.68
CA TRP A 130 -14.16 -13.29 -5.93
C TRP A 130 -15.37 -13.55 -5.01
N SER A 131 -15.24 -13.18 -3.73
CA SER A 131 -15.92 -13.90 -2.65
C SER A 131 -17.30 -13.35 -2.31
N SER A 132 -18.31 -14.23 -2.36
CA SER A 132 -19.72 -13.92 -2.09
C SER A 132 -20.27 -12.85 -3.03
N PRO A 133 -21.14 -13.16 -4.01
CA PRO A 133 -21.88 -12.22 -4.84
C PRO A 133 -22.36 -10.86 -4.30
N PHE A 134 -22.23 -10.46 -3.03
CA PHE A 134 -22.81 -9.31 -2.31
C PHE A 134 -21.72 -8.29 -1.80
N HIS A 135 -21.44 -7.16 -2.50
CA HIS A 135 -20.35 -6.17 -2.21
C HIS A 135 -20.55 -4.84 -2.99
N ALA A 136 -19.56 -3.94 -3.01
CA ALA A 136 -19.62 -2.64 -3.71
C ALA A 136 -18.75 -2.50 -4.99
N LEU A 137 -17.99 -3.52 -5.42
CA LEU A 137 -16.90 -3.34 -6.42
C LEU A 137 -17.28 -3.56 -7.90
N SER A 138 -18.52 -3.93 -8.22
CA SER A 138 -19.02 -3.97 -9.60
C SER A 138 -20.17 -2.98 -9.85
N VAL A 139 -20.18 -1.86 -9.12
CA VAL A 139 -21.12 -0.75 -9.35
C VAL A 139 -20.66 0.03 -10.58
N THR A 140 -21.50 0.06 -11.61
CA THR A 140 -21.46 1.05 -12.68
C THR A 140 -22.38 2.22 -12.36
N VAL A 141 -22.22 3.35 -13.05
CA VAL A 141 -23.19 4.45 -13.00
C VAL A 141 -24.54 3.94 -13.54
N PRO A 142 -25.70 4.23 -12.91
CA PRO A 142 -27.00 3.87 -13.48
C PRO A 142 -27.39 4.79 -14.67
N GLY A 143 -27.67 4.24 -15.85
CA GLY A 143 -27.79 5.02 -17.10
C GLY A 143 -29.19 5.32 -17.66
N ALA A 144 -30.27 5.00 -16.94
CA ALA A 144 -31.58 4.61 -17.49
C ALA A 144 -32.48 5.61 -18.31
N VAL A 145 -31.95 6.60 -19.05
CA VAL A 145 -32.69 7.87 -19.32
C VAL A 145 -33.05 8.28 -20.78
N ARG A 146 -32.17 8.21 -21.80
CA ARG A 146 -32.29 9.06 -23.03
C ARG A 146 -32.28 8.30 -24.37
N MET A 147 -33.11 8.70 -25.36
CA MET A 147 -33.63 7.79 -26.41
C MET A 147 -33.40 8.19 -27.90
N THR A 148 -33.20 7.19 -28.81
CA THR A 148 -32.53 7.17 -30.18
C THR A 148 -32.46 5.68 -30.65
N LEU A 149 -32.58 5.18 -31.92
CA LEU A 149 -32.49 3.71 -32.31
C LEU A 149 -31.20 3.30 -32.99
N HIS A 150 -30.60 2.24 -32.45
CA HIS A 150 -29.63 1.39 -33.14
C HIS A 150 -29.80 -0.08 -32.69
N GLU A 151 -29.51 -1.06 -33.56
CA GLU A 151 -29.12 -2.42 -33.10
C GLU A 151 -27.73 -2.32 -32.43
N ILE A 152 -27.46 -3.14 -31.42
CA ILE A 152 -26.22 -2.99 -30.63
C ILE A 152 -25.02 -3.55 -31.42
N PRO A 153 -24.02 -2.72 -31.80
CA PRO A 153 -22.78 -3.17 -32.43
C PRO A 153 -21.91 -3.94 -31.42
N PRO A 154 -20.81 -4.61 -31.85
CA PRO A 154 -19.85 -5.24 -30.94
C PRO A 154 -19.44 -4.29 -29.79
N PRO A 155 -19.36 -4.77 -28.53
CA PRO A 155 -19.48 -6.16 -28.07
C PRO A 155 -20.92 -6.73 -27.96
N GLY A 156 -21.95 -6.00 -28.39
CA GLY A 156 -23.33 -6.47 -28.40
C GLY A 156 -23.60 -7.60 -29.41
N GLN A 157 -24.33 -8.63 -29.00
CA GLN A 157 -24.68 -9.78 -29.85
C GLN A 157 -25.86 -9.53 -30.81
N GLY A 158 -26.39 -8.30 -30.92
CA GLY A 158 -27.55 -7.96 -31.76
C GLY A 158 -27.36 -8.31 -33.23
N VAL A 159 -26.12 -8.20 -33.72
CA VAL A 159 -25.70 -8.62 -35.07
C VAL A 159 -26.08 -10.07 -35.42
N ALA A 160 -26.19 -10.97 -34.43
CA ALA A 160 -26.62 -12.35 -34.65
C ALA A 160 -28.02 -12.45 -35.26
N GLY A 161 -28.94 -11.53 -34.93
CA GLY A 161 -30.28 -11.47 -35.51
C GLY A 161 -30.26 -11.07 -36.98
N LEU A 162 -29.44 -10.10 -37.35
CA LEU A 162 -29.25 -9.66 -38.74
C LEU A 162 -28.64 -10.77 -39.60
N ILE A 163 -27.64 -11.49 -39.08
CA ILE A 163 -27.03 -12.65 -39.76
C ILE A 163 -28.08 -13.75 -39.94
N ALA A 164 -28.83 -14.11 -38.88
CA ALA A 164 -29.84 -15.17 -38.96
C ALA A 164 -30.96 -14.87 -39.97
N LEU A 165 -31.41 -13.62 -40.07
CA LEU A 165 -32.39 -13.18 -41.09
C LEU A 165 -31.83 -13.34 -42.52
N SER A 166 -30.57 -12.97 -42.74
CA SER A 166 -29.87 -13.12 -44.03
C SER A 166 -29.62 -14.60 -44.40
N SER A 167 -29.27 -15.44 -43.42
CA SER A 167 -29.16 -16.89 -43.59
C SER A 167 -30.49 -17.52 -43.97
N TYR A 168 -31.58 -17.18 -43.27
CA TYR A 168 -32.92 -17.70 -43.56
C TYR A 168 -33.40 -17.30 -44.97
N ALA A 169 -33.21 -16.04 -45.37
CA ALA A 169 -33.52 -15.57 -46.72
C ALA A 169 -32.73 -16.34 -47.79
N SER A 170 -31.45 -16.65 -47.52
CA SER A 170 -30.61 -17.47 -48.41
C SER A 170 -31.09 -18.92 -48.52
N MET A 171 -31.51 -19.55 -47.42
CA MET A 171 -32.07 -20.91 -47.42
C MET A 171 -33.35 -21.00 -48.27
N VAL A 172 -34.24 -20.01 -48.14
CA VAL A 172 -35.48 -19.91 -48.94
C VAL A 172 -35.17 -19.64 -50.43
N SER A 173 -34.14 -18.86 -50.73
CA SER A 173 -33.69 -18.59 -52.10
C SER A 173 -33.13 -19.86 -52.79
N LEU A 174 -32.32 -20.65 -52.08
CA LEU A 174 -31.64 -21.83 -52.62
C LEU A 174 -32.51 -23.09 -52.71
N HIS A 175 -33.43 -23.28 -51.76
CA HIS A 175 -34.22 -24.53 -51.62
C HIS A 175 -35.73 -24.32 -51.71
N GLY A 176 -36.19 -23.09 -51.92
CA GLY A 176 -37.61 -22.72 -51.87
C GLY A 176 -38.17 -22.59 -50.45
N PRO A 177 -39.44 -22.17 -50.32
CA PRO A 177 -40.11 -22.01 -49.03
C PRO A 177 -40.31 -23.36 -48.33
N PRO A 178 -40.30 -23.41 -46.98
CA PRO A 178 -40.44 -24.66 -46.25
C PRO A 178 -41.76 -25.39 -46.55
N SER A 179 -41.67 -26.66 -46.98
CA SER A 179 -42.81 -27.48 -47.40
C SER A 179 -43.68 -28.02 -46.26
N SER A 180 -43.26 -27.86 -45.00
CA SER A 180 -44.00 -28.30 -43.81
C SER A 180 -43.62 -27.48 -42.57
N PRO A 181 -44.42 -27.51 -41.48
CA PRO A 181 -44.05 -26.89 -40.21
C PRO A 181 -42.75 -27.44 -39.61
N ALA A 182 -42.41 -28.71 -39.85
CA ALA A 182 -41.14 -29.30 -39.41
C ALA A 182 -39.95 -28.72 -40.19
N CYS A 183 -40.10 -28.55 -41.52
CA CYS A 183 -39.09 -27.88 -42.35
C CYS A 183 -38.94 -26.40 -41.96
N LEU A 184 -40.03 -25.70 -41.63
CA LEU A 184 -39.99 -24.31 -41.19
C LEU A 184 -39.16 -24.15 -39.90
N LEU A 185 -39.40 -25.02 -38.92
CA LEU A 185 -38.61 -25.05 -37.68
C LEU A 185 -37.13 -25.39 -37.96
N HIS A 186 -36.85 -26.33 -38.87
CA HIS A 186 -35.48 -26.68 -39.26
C HIS A 186 -34.72 -25.48 -39.88
N TYR A 187 -35.32 -24.77 -40.84
CA TYR A 187 -34.75 -23.55 -41.43
C TYR A 187 -34.50 -22.48 -40.37
N GLN A 188 -35.45 -22.26 -39.44
CA GLN A 188 -35.31 -21.28 -38.36
C GLN A 188 -34.19 -21.66 -37.38
N ILE A 189 -34.09 -22.93 -36.99
CA ILE A 189 -33.07 -23.43 -36.05
C ILE A 189 -31.67 -23.30 -36.66
N GLU A 190 -31.45 -23.77 -37.89
CA GLU A 190 -30.13 -23.70 -38.51
C GLU A 190 -29.74 -22.23 -38.84
N ALA A 191 -30.68 -21.36 -39.22
CA ALA A 191 -30.40 -19.93 -39.44
C ALA A 191 -30.01 -19.19 -38.15
N VAL A 192 -30.75 -19.39 -37.06
CA VAL A 192 -30.41 -18.81 -35.74
C VAL A 192 -29.08 -19.36 -35.23
N ARG A 193 -28.80 -20.65 -35.45
CA ARG A 193 -27.51 -21.28 -35.14
C ARG A 193 -26.35 -20.63 -35.90
N MET A 194 -26.48 -20.45 -37.22
CA MET A 194 -25.44 -19.80 -38.03
C MET A 194 -25.13 -18.37 -37.53
N GLY A 195 -26.17 -17.60 -37.18
CA GLY A 195 -26.01 -16.26 -36.60
C GLY A 195 -25.32 -16.25 -35.24
N PHE A 196 -25.67 -17.16 -34.32
CA PHE A 196 -24.99 -17.29 -33.03
C PHE A 196 -23.56 -17.85 -33.13
N GLU A 197 -23.26 -18.65 -34.16
CA GLU A 197 -21.92 -19.19 -34.41
C GLU A 197 -20.97 -18.11 -34.94
N ASP A 198 -21.38 -17.36 -35.97
CA ASP A 198 -20.62 -16.21 -36.48
C ASP A 198 -20.44 -15.14 -35.38
N ALA A 199 -21.48 -14.86 -34.60
CA ALA A 199 -21.40 -13.92 -33.49
C ALA A 199 -20.44 -14.39 -32.39
N ARG A 200 -20.51 -15.65 -31.94
CA ARG A 200 -19.57 -16.18 -30.91
C ARG A 200 -18.13 -16.27 -31.39
N ALA A 201 -17.90 -16.40 -32.70
CA ALA A 201 -16.56 -16.48 -33.27
C ALA A 201 -15.85 -15.12 -33.34
N ARG A 202 -16.58 -13.98 -33.39
CA ARG A 202 -15.99 -12.66 -33.67
C ARG A 202 -16.49 -11.47 -32.84
N VAL A 203 -17.66 -11.54 -32.21
CA VAL A 203 -18.20 -10.42 -31.43
C VAL A 203 -17.53 -10.38 -30.06
N GLY A 204 -16.76 -9.32 -29.82
CA GLY A 204 -16.08 -9.01 -28.58
C GLY A 204 -15.86 -7.51 -28.45
N ASP A 205 -15.00 -7.09 -27.52
CA ASP A 205 -14.67 -5.67 -27.33
C ASP A 205 -13.68 -5.22 -28.42
N THR A 206 -14.17 -4.45 -29.40
CA THR A 206 -13.44 -4.13 -30.63
C THR A 206 -12.82 -2.73 -30.59
N ALA A 207 -11.66 -2.62 -29.94
CA ALA A 207 -10.78 -1.45 -30.10
C ALA A 207 -9.97 -1.47 -31.41
N ASP A 208 -9.78 -2.66 -32.02
CA ASP A 208 -8.64 -2.91 -32.93
C ASP A 208 -8.99 -3.77 -34.18
N LYS A 209 -10.23 -3.70 -34.70
CA LYS A 209 -10.62 -4.39 -35.96
C LYS A 209 -11.64 -3.63 -36.81
N GLU A 210 -11.13 -2.85 -37.76
CA GLU A 210 -11.92 -2.38 -38.90
C GLU A 210 -12.37 -3.56 -39.78
N GLY A 211 -13.54 -3.43 -40.43
CA GLY A 211 -14.07 -4.41 -41.38
C GLY A 211 -14.76 -5.66 -40.80
N ASP A 212 -14.63 -5.99 -39.50
CA ASP A 212 -15.20 -7.26 -38.98
C ASP A 212 -16.75 -7.26 -38.97
N LEU A 213 -17.39 -6.10 -38.78
CA LEU A 213 -18.86 -5.95 -38.90
C LEU A 213 -19.34 -6.08 -40.35
N GLU A 214 -18.58 -5.54 -41.30
CA GLU A 214 -18.88 -5.58 -42.74
C GLU A 214 -18.74 -7.02 -43.26
N TYR A 215 -17.69 -7.72 -42.83
CA TYR A 215 -17.52 -9.16 -43.06
C TYR A 215 -18.67 -9.99 -42.47
N LEU A 216 -19.07 -9.71 -41.22
CA LEU A 216 -20.15 -10.43 -40.55
C LEU A 216 -21.48 -10.26 -41.28
N LEU A 217 -21.77 -9.08 -41.82
CA LEU A 217 -23.04 -8.75 -42.48
C LEU A 217 -23.06 -8.96 -44.01
N ASP A 218 -21.92 -9.27 -44.65
CA ASP A 218 -21.84 -9.51 -46.10
C ASP A 218 -22.87 -10.57 -46.57
N PRO A 219 -23.87 -10.20 -47.39
CA PRO A 219 -24.85 -11.13 -47.92
C PRO A 219 -24.22 -12.21 -48.82
N GLN A 220 -23.11 -11.93 -49.51
CA GLN A 220 -22.49 -12.91 -50.40
C GLN A 220 -21.78 -14.02 -49.62
N ARG A 221 -21.03 -13.68 -48.56
CA ARG A 221 -20.49 -14.62 -47.58
C ARG A 221 -21.60 -15.48 -46.97
N ILE A 222 -22.67 -14.86 -46.49
CA ILE A 222 -23.77 -15.57 -45.81
C ILE A 222 -24.46 -16.54 -46.80
N HIS A 223 -24.75 -16.10 -48.01
CA HIS A 223 -25.38 -16.91 -49.04
C HIS A 223 -24.51 -18.13 -49.42
N ARG A 224 -23.21 -17.92 -49.63
CA ARG A 224 -22.25 -18.99 -49.91
C ARG A 224 -22.19 -20.00 -48.76
N ARG A 225 -22.05 -19.51 -47.52
CA ARG A 225 -22.01 -20.36 -46.31
C ARG A 225 -23.26 -21.24 -46.20
N VAL A 226 -24.44 -20.70 -46.50
CA VAL A 226 -25.68 -21.49 -46.54
C VAL A 226 -25.60 -22.58 -47.61
N SER A 227 -25.22 -22.25 -48.86
CA SER A 227 -25.11 -23.25 -49.95
C SER A 227 -24.09 -24.37 -49.69
N GLU A 228 -23.07 -24.12 -48.87
CA GLU A 228 -22.02 -25.09 -48.52
C GLU A 228 -22.36 -25.96 -47.30
N THR A 229 -23.25 -25.50 -46.40
CA THR A 229 -23.42 -26.12 -45.06
C THR A 229 -24.86 -26.46 -44.67
N PHE A 230 -25.87 -25.93 -45.36
CA PHE A 230 -27.28 -26.22 -45.08
C PHE A 230 -27.77 -27.44 -45.86
N ASP A 231 -28.49 -28.33 -45.16
CA ASP A 231 -29.15 -29.50 -45.73
C ASP A 231 -30.61 -29.52 -45.22
N PRO A 232 -31.63 -29.36 -46.09
CA PRO A 232 -33.03 -29.35 -45.67
C PRO A 232 -33.53 -30.70 -45.15
N SER A 233 -32.77 -31.79 -45.33
CA SER A 233 -33.09 -33.14 -44.88
C SER A 233 -32.40 -33.57 -43.58
N ARG A 234 -31.36 -32.84 -43.14
CA ARG A 234 -30.48 -33.26 -42.03
C ARG A 234 -29.94 -32.08 -41.23
N THR A 235 -30.10 -32.13 -39.90
CA THR A 235 -29.38 -31.19 -39.01
C THR A 235 -27.90 -31.54 -38.89
N ALA A 236 -27.05 -30.51 -38.84
CA ALA A 236 -25.61 -30.69 -38.77
C ALA A 236 -25.07 -31.04 -37.36
N PHE A 237 -25.86 -30.95 -36.28
CA PHE A 237 -25.43 -31.38 -34.93
C PHE A 237 -26.59 -31.62 -33.96
N LYS A 238 -26.44 -32.53 -32.99
CA LYS A 238 -27.38 -32.69 -31.86
C LYS A 238 -26.88 -31.96 -30.61
N GLY A 239 -27.36 -30.74 -30.39
CA GLY A 239 -27.10 -29.98 -29.15
C GLY A 239 -27.99 -30.42 -27.98
N SER A 240 -27.53 -30.17 -26.75
CA SER A 240 -28.33 -30.27 -25.53
C SER A 240 -28.43 -28.87 -24.88
N PRO A 241 -29.62 -28.24 -24.82
CA PRO A 241 -29.76 -26.87 -24.33
C PRO A 241 -29.72 -26.81 -22.79
N MET A 242 -28.88 -25.92 -22.25
CA MET A 242 -28.86 -25.58 -20.82
C MET A 242 -30.10 -24.72 -20.46
N PRO A 243 -31.00 -25.18 -19.58
CA PRO A 243 -32.16 -24.39 -19.17
C PRO A 243 -31.74 -23.32 -18.14
N THR A 244 -31.74 -22.05 -18.54
CA THR A 244 -31.45 -20.90 -17.66
C THR A 244 -32.46 -19.79 -17.91
N ASN A 245 -32.93 -19.12 -16.84
CA ASN A 245 -34.08 -18.21 -16.87
C ASN A 245 -33.88 -17.00 -15.94
N CYS A 246 -32.91 -16.14 -16.28
CA CYS A 246 -32.42 -15.05 -15.43
C CYS A 246 -32.38 -13.66 -16.11
N THR A 247 -33.28 -13.42 -17.07
CA THR A 247 -33.33 -12.18 -17.87
C THR A 247 -34.77 -11.73 -17.96
N VAL A 248 -35.05 -10.47 -17.59
CA VAL A 248 -36.36 -9.86 -17.76
C VAL A 248 -36.44 -9.13 -19.10
N SER A 249 -37.53 -9.32 -19.82
CA SER A 249 -37.92 -8.49 -20.95
C SER A 249 -39.39 -8.12 -20.87
N PHE A 250 -39.75 -6.95 -21.37
CA PHE A 250 -41.13 -6.47 -21.39
C PHE A 250 -41.41 -5.62 -22.63
N GLN A 251 -42.69 -5.55 -23.00
CA GLN A 251 -43.17 -4.83 -24.18
C GLN A 251 -44.41 -4.02 -23.85
N THR A 252 -44.53 -2.82 -24.42
CA THR A 252 -45.58 -1.84 -24.12
C THR A 252 -45.91 -1.03 -25.37
N ALA A 253 -47.21 -0.79 -25.66
CA ALA A 253 -47.63 -0.08 -26.87
C ALA A 253 -48.92 0.74 -26.66
N ASP A 254 -49.15 1.78 -27.47
CA ASP A 254 -50.28 2.71 -27.32
C ASP A 254 -51.15 2.91 -28.57
N SER A 255 -52.23 3.67 -28.37
CA SER A 255 -53.17 4.15 -29.38
C SER A 255 -52.59 5.13 -30.39
N MET A 256 -51.39 5.69 -30.13
CA MET A 256 -50.68 6.62 -31.01
C MET A 256 -49.67 5.90 -31.93
N GLY A 257 -49.67 4.57 -31.91
CA GLY A 257 -48.77 3.74 -32.70
C GLY A 257 -47.32 3.92 -32.25
N ASN A 258 -47.10 4.00 -30.94
CA ASN A 258 -45.80 3.88 -30.31
C ASN A 258 -45.64 2.48 -29.68
N ALA A 259 -44.46 1.85 -29.79
CA ALA A 259 -44.24 0.50 -29.25
C ALA A 259 -42.80 0.27 -28.75
N VAL A 260 -42.69 -0.42 -27.62
CA VAL A 260 -41.45 -0.65 -26.87
C VAL A 260 -41.15 -2.14 -26.75
N SER A 261 -39.88 -2.50 -26.87
CA SER A 261 -39.34 -3.77 -26.39
C SER A 261 -38.11 -3.48 -25.53
N PHE A 262 -38.03 -4.09 -24.36
CA PHE A 262 -37.03 -3.79 -23.34
C PHE A 262 -36.40 -5.08 -22.82
N VAL A 263 -35.11 -5.08 -22.49
CA VAL A 263 -34.43 -6.23 -21.87
C VAL A 263 -33.39 -5.77 -20.84
N ASN A 264 -33.38 -6.40 -19.66
CA ASN A 264 -32.34 -6.20 -18.63
C ASN A 264 -32.05 -7.52 -17.88
N SER A 265 -30.84 -7.65 -17.35
CA SER A 265 -30.32 -8.90 -16.81
C SER A 265 -29.04 -8.68 -16.01
N ASN A 266 -28.94 -9.28 -14.83
CA ASN A 266 -27.68 -9.37 -14.07
C ASN A 266 -26.74 -10.50 -14.57
N TYR A 267 -27.02 -11.03 -15.76
CA TYR A 267 -26.52 -12.24 -16.40
C TYR A 267 -27.02 -13.54 -15.76
N MET A 268 -26.53 -13.94 -14.58
CA MET A 268 -26.96 -15.19 -13.92
C MET A 268 -27.61 -14.95 -12.55
N GLY A 269 -28.94 -15.11 -12.49
CA GLY A 269 -29.73 -14.93 -11.27
C GLY A 269 -29.67 -13.49 -10.77
N PHE A 270 -29.38 -13.31 -9.48
CA PHE A 270 -29.02 -12.01 -8.90
C PHE A 270 -27.73 -11.42 -9.50
N GLY A 271 -26.94 -12.20 -10.26
CA GLY A 271 -25.64 -11.85 -10.83
C GLY A 271 -24.49 -12.26 -9.92
N THR A 272 -23.39 -11.52 -10.00
CA THR A 272 -22.70 -11.11 -8.77
C THR A 272 -23.67 -10.13 -8.13
N GLY A 273 -24.61 -10.64 -7.33
CA GLY A 273 -25.72 -9.91 -6.70
C GLY A 273 -25.29 -8.88 -5.66
N LEU A 274 -24.43 -7.98 -6.10
CA LEU A 274 -23.48 -7.23 -5.29
C LEU A 274 -24.26 -6.08 -4.66
N VAL A 275 -24.74 -6.23 -3.42
CA VAL A 275 -25.57 -5.20 -2.77
C VAL A 275 -24.69 -4.18 -2.04
N PRO A 276 -24.63 -2.91 -2.48
CA PRO A 276 -23.95 -1.86 -1.75
C PRO A 276 -24.77 -1.45 -0.52
N GLU A 277 -24.08 -1.12 0.57
CA GLU A 277 -24.71 -0.75 1.83
C GLU A 277 -25.64 0.47 1.67
N GLY A 278 -26.85 0.38 2.23
CA GLY A 278 -27.88 1.42 2.15
C GLY A 278 -28.57 1.60 0.79
N LEU A 279 -28.09 0.99 -0.31
CA LEU A 279 -28.61 1.25 -1.66
C LEU A 279 -29.59 0.20 -2.20
N GLY A 280 -29.55 -1.04 -1.70
CA GLY A 280 -30.64 -2.02 -1.90
C GLY A 280 -30.82 -2.61 -3.31
N PHE A 281 -29.85 -2.47 -4.20
CA PHE A 281 -29.86 -3.12 -5.53
C PHE A 281 -28.68 -4.09 -5.69
N ALA A 282 -28.83 -5.10 -6.56
CA ALA A 282 -27.84 -6.15 -6.80
C ALA A 282 -27.22 -6.00 -8.22
N LEU A 283 -25.93 -6.31 -8.37
CA LEU A 283 -25.15 -6.06 -9.60
C LEU A 283 -25.00 -7.29 -10.52
N GLN A 284 -24.19 -7.20 -11.59
CA GLN A 284 -24.14 -8.21 -12.67
C GLN A 284 -22.82 -9.00 -12.78
N ASN A 285 -22.86 -10.32 -13.04
CA ASN A 285 -21.66 -11.14 -13.29
C ASN A 285 -21.32 -11.32 -14.78
N ARG A 286 -21.60 -10.30 -15.59
CA ARG A 286 -21.44 -10.32 -17.07
C ARG A 286 -20.04 -10.73 -17.56
N GLY A 287 -18.99 -10.49 -16.76
CA GLY A 287 -17.60 -10.84 -17.07
C GLY A 287 -17.33 -12.34 -17.30
N ALA A 288 -18.23 -13.24 -16.90
CA ALA A 288 -18.13 -14.67 -17.18
C ALA A 288 -18.34 -15.04 -18.67
N GLY A 289 -18.46 -14.07 -19.57
CA GLY A 289 -18.48 -14.26 -21.03
C GLY A 289 -17.11 -14.18 -21.73
N LEU A 290 -16.01 -13.94 -21.01
CA LEU A 290 -14.66 -13.76 -21.58
C LEU A 290 -13.98 -15.10 -21.96
N SER A 291 -13.11 -15.08 -22.98
CA SER A 291 -12.39 -16.26 -23.49
C SER A 291 -10.88 -16.15 -23.30
N LEU A 292 -10.28 -17.16 -22.67
CA LEU A 292 -8.87 -17.17 -22.26
C LEU A 292 -7.86 -17.40 -23.41
N HIS A 293 -8.30 -17.82 -24.59
CA HIS A 293 -7.38 -18.26 -25.65
C HIS A 293 -6.62 -17.10 -26.34
N GLN A 294 -7.17 -15.89 -26.34
CA GLN A 294 -6.49 -14.69 -26.85
C GLN A 294 -5.55 -14.05 -25.81
N LEU A 295 -5.74 -14.37 -24.52
CA LEU A 295 -4.99 -13.75 -23.43
C LEU A 295 -3.51 -14.15 -23.39
N GLN A 296 -3.13 -15.34 -23.87
CA GLN A 296 -1.73 -15.82 -23.79
C GLN A 296 -0.73 -14.96 -24.58
N PHE A 297 -1.12 -14.45 -25.76
CA PHE A 297 -0.22 -13.61 -26.57
C PHE A 297 -0.06 -12.20 -25.98
N LEU A 298 -1.14 -11.64 -25.43
CA LEU A 298 -1.10 -10.38 -24.70
C LEU A 298 -0.39 -10.52 -23.34
N LEU A 299 -0.50 -11.67 -22.66
CA LEU A 299 0.29 -11.96 -21.45
C LEU A 299 1.78 -11.95 -21.72
N ALA A 300 2.25 -12.50 -22.85
CA ALA A 300 3.67 -12.47 -23.18
C ALA A 300 4.21 -11.04 -23.30
N LEU A 301 3.45 -10.13 -23.93
CA LEU A 301 3.79 -8.71 -24.05
C LEU A 301 3.57 -7.91 -22.75
N ALA A 302 2.58 -8.28 -21.94
CA ALA A 302 2.29 -7.63 -20.66
C ALA A 302 3.27 -8.03 -19.55
N VAL A 303 3.69 -9.29 -19.47
CA VAL A 303 4.74 -9.77 -18.54
C VAL A 303 6.08 -9.10 -18.86
N LEU A 304 6.39 -8.89 -20.14
CA LEU A 304 7.56 -8.12 -20.57
C LEU A 304 7.45 -6.59 -20.32
N ARG A 305 6.26 -6.07 -19.99
CA ARG A 305 6.03 -4.66 -19.63
C ARG A 305 5.83 -4.40 -18.13
N LEU A 306 5.35 -5.39 -17.38
CA LEU A 306 5.07 -5.26 -15.94
C LEU A 306 6.30 -5.51 -15.05
N ALA A 307 7.39 -6.04 -15.61
CA ALA A 307 8.68 -6.17 -14.93
C ALA A 307 9.47 -4.82 -14.82
N ARG A 308 8.81 -3.70 -14.49
CA ARG A 308 9.47 -2.42 -14.19
C ARG A 308 10.10 -2.52 -12.80
N SER A 309 11.35 -2.98 -12.73
CA SER A 309 12.11 -2.93 -11.48
C SER A 309 12.30 -1.47 -11.06
N TYR A 310 11.86 -1.11 -9.87
CA TYR A 310 12.09 0.23 -9.33
C TYR A 310 13.56 0.43 -8.98
N SER A 311 14.11 1.56 -9.37
CA SER A 311 15.49 1.96 -9.11
C SER A 311 15.55 3.00 -7.99
N VAL A 312 16.35 2.73 -6.96
CA VAL A 312 16.48 3.60 -5.78
C VAL A 312 17.94 3.92 -5.52
N VAL A 313 18.27 5.22 -5.50
CA VAL A 313 19.60 5.70 -5.12
C VAL A 313 19.59 6.16 -3.66
N VAL A 314 20.43 5.54 -2.83
CA VAL A 314 20.62 5.87 -1.42
C VAL A 314 21.94 6.63 -1.26
N ILE A 315 21.88 7.86 -0.79
CA ILE A 315 23.05 8.74 -0.67
C ILE A 315 23.57 8.68 0.76
N GLY A 316 24.78 8.14 0.96
CA GLY A 316 25.43 7.91 2.25
C GLY A 316 25.30 6.45 2.72
N GLY A 317 26.42 5.75 2.87
CA GLY A 317 26.52 4.36 3.33
C GLY A 317 26.67 4.21 4.84
N GLY A 318 26.12 5.14 5.63
CA GLY A 318 26.11 5.06 7.10
C GLY A 318 25.04 4.10 7.65
N TRP A 319 24.94 4.00 8.99
CA TRP A 319 23.89 3.22 9.68
C TRP A 319 22.50 3.38 9.06
N ALA A 320 22.07 4.61 8.76
CA ALA A 320 20.77 4.90 8.17
C ALA A 320 20.64 4.36 6.73
N GLY A 321 21.65 4.59 5.88
CA GLY A 321 21.63 4.18 4.48
C GLY A 321 21.69 2.67 4.31
N TYR A 322 22.58 1.98 5.05
CA TYR A 322 22.65 0.52 5.02
C TYR A 322 21.38 -0.14 5.60
N SER A 323 20.74 0.45 6.63
CA SER A 323 19.43 -0.02 7.13
C SER A 323 18.32 0.13 6.09
N ALA A 324 18.25 1.29 5.42
CA ALA A 324 17.29 1.54 4.35
C ALA A 324 17.50 0.57 3.17
N SER A 325 18.75 0.35 2.75
CA SER A 325 19.11 -0.59 1.69
C SER A 325 18.78 -2.04 2.05
N SER A 326 19.07 -2.49 3.27
CA SER A 326 18.75 -3.85 3.74
C SER A 326 17.23 -4.11 3.74
N THR A 327 16.45 -3.08 4.09
CA THR A 327 14.98 -3.12 4.08
C THR A 327 14.45 -3.17 2.64
N LEU A 328 14.90 -2.27 1.76
CA LEU A 328 14.46 -2.20 0.36
C LEU A 328 14.83 -3.45 -0.44
N ALA A 329 16.07 -3.93 -0.30
CA ALA A 329 16.57 -5.13 -0.98
C ALA A 329 15.95 -6.45 -0.47
N SER A 330 15.03 -6.38 0.48
CA SER A 330 14.16 -7.52 0.83
C SER A 330 12.95 -7.65 -0.11
N SER A 331 12.76 -6.70 -1.04
CA SER A 331 11.74 -6.73 -2.10
C SER A 331 12.39 -7.04 -3.46
N ALA A 332 11.92 -8.08 -4.15
CA ALA A 332 12.55 -8.59 -5.38
C ALA A 332 12.58 -7.58 -6.54
N ASP A 333 11.63 -6.65 -6.57
CA ASP A 333 11.44 -5.69 -7.66
C ASP A 333 12.24 -4.38 -7.49
N VAL A 334 13.05 -4.24 -6.43
CA VAL A 334 13.77 -2.98 -6.11
C VAL A 334 15.29 -3.12 -6.29
N LYS A 335 15.85 -2.37 -7.25
CA LYS A 335 17.28 -2.25 -7.49
C LYS A 335 17.85 -1.07 -6.69
N VAL A 336 18.62 -1.37 -5.65
CA VAL A 336 19.21 -0.36 -4.75
C VAL A 336 20.67 -0.09 -5.12
N THR A 337 21.00 1.18 -5.34
CA THR A 337 22.39 1.66 -5.48
C THR A 337 22.72 2.59 -4.30
N VAL A 338 23.78 2.31 -3.55
CA VAL A 338 24.28 3.14 -2.45
C VAL A 338 25.50 3.92 -2.93
N LEU A 339 25.42 5.26 -2.85
CA LEU A 339 26.50 6.18 -3.19
C LEU A 339 27.15 6.69 -1.90
N GLU A 340 28.37 6.24 -1.62
CA GLU A 340 29.14 6.61 -0.44
C GLU A 340 30.29 7.55 -0.84
N ALA A 341 30.40 8.69 -0.15
CA ALA A 341 31.39 9.73 -0.45
C ALA A 341 32.79 9.43 0.12
N SER A 342 32.92 8.43 1.00
CA SER A 342 34.19 7.81 1.40
C SER A 342 34.77 6.99 0.23
N PRO A 343 36.06 7.15 -0.13
CA PRO A 343 36.72 6.31 -1.14
C PRO A 343 36.98 4.87 -0.65
N ARG A 344 36.76 4.57 0.63
CA ARG A 344 36.69 3.21 1.15
C ARG A 344 35.23 2.75 1.02
N ASN A 345 34.97 1.71 0.20
CA ASN A 345 33.61 1.21 -0.08
C ASN A 345 32.82 0.81 1.19
N SER A 346 33.51 0.40 2.27
CA SER A 346 32.89 0.29 3.59
C SER A 346 32.51 1.69 4.10
N GLY A 347 31.22 1.97 4.21
CA GLY A 347 30.72 3.28 4.62
C GLY A 347 30.85 3.52 6.14
N GLY A 348 29.71 3.55 6.82
CA GLY A 348 29.59 3.88 8.24
C GLY A 348 29.42 5.37 8.55
N GLY A 349 29.75 6.27 7.60
CA GLY A 349 29.58 7.71 7.77
C GLY A 349 30.38 8.25 8.96
N LEU A 350 29.71 8.78 9.98
CA LEU A 350 30.36 9.26 11.22
C LEU A 350 30.96 8.12 12.06
N ALA A 351 30.43 6.90 11.93
CA ALA A 351 31.02 5.68 12.49
C ALA A 351 32.03 5.01 11.53
N GLY A 352 32.30 5.62 10.38
CA GLY A 352 33.31 5.20 9.44
C GLY A 352 34.71 5.54 9.93
N GLY A 353 35.65 4.66 9.59
CA GLY A 353 37.06 4.75 9.94
C GLY A 353 38.02 4.40 8.80
N TRP A 354 39.14 5.10 8.79
CA TRP A 354 40.27 4.92 7.87
C TRP A 354 41.50 4.39 8.61
N ARG A 355 42.63 4.21 7.92
CA ARG A 355 43.90 3.82 8.53
C ARG A 355 44.98 4.87 8.24
N THR A 356 45.90 5.07 9.18
CA THR A 356 47.10 5.88 8.97
C THR A 356 48.03 5.22 7.95
N ALA A 357 49.03 5.95 7.45
CA ALA A 357 50.13 5.35 6.66
C ALA A 357 50.89 4.25 7.44
N SER A 358 50.86 4.29 8.78
CA SER A 358 51.36 3.25 9.68
C SER A 358 50.33 2.16 10.04
N GLY A 359 49.23 2.06 9.28
CA GLY A 359 48.20 1.03 9.40
C GLY A 359 47.27 1.14 10.61
N ARG A 360 47.43 2.13 11.49
CA ARG A 360 46.62 2.30 12.71
C ARG A 360 45.19 2.75 12.37
N PRO A 361 44.12 2.16 12.94
CA PRO A 361 42.75 2.57 12.66
C PRO A 361 42.44 3.93 13.30
N VAL A 362 41.65 4.74 12.59
CA VAL A 362 41.18 6.07 13.01
C VAL A 362 39.69 6.18 12.67
N GLU A 363 38.88 6.71 13.58
CA GLU A 363 37.43 6.93 13.40
C GLU A 363 37.08 8.38 13.71
N ALA A 364 36.01 8.90 13.10
CA ALA A 364 35.56 10.28 13.31
C ALA A 364 34.87 10.54 14.68
N GLY A 365 34.60 9.49 15.46
CA GLY A 365 33.95 9.56 16.78
C GLY A 365 34.58 8.61 17.81
N ILE A 366 33.95 8.48 18.98
CA ILE A 366 34.20 7.38 19.93
C ILE A 366 32.84 6.75 20.22
N HIS A 367 32.72 5.45 19.98
CA HIS A 367 31.41 4.81 19.81
C HIS A 367 31.10 3.83 20.95
N GLY A 368 30.19 4.26 21.84
CA GLY A 368 29.56 3.40 22.86
C GLY A 368 28.32 2.69 22.32
N PHE A 369 28.05 1.50 22.86
CA PHE A 369 26.87 0.69 22.56
C PHE A 369 26.09 0.43 23.86
N TRP A 370 24.98 1.13 24.03
CA TRP A 370 24.14 1.05 25.22
C TRP A 370 23.05 -0.02 25.10
N ARG A 371 22.59 -0.54 26.25
CA ARG A 371 21.56 -1.59 26.34
C ARG A 371 20.32 -1.35 25.48
N GLU A 372 19.87 -0.10 25.36
CA GLU A 372 18.66 0.27 24.62
C GLU A 372 18.84 0.42 23.09
N TYR A 373 20.03 0.17 22.56
CA TYR A 373 20.28 0.14 21.11
C TYR A 373 19.76 -1.16 20.47
N ARG A 374 18.50 -1.51 20.77
CA ARG A 374 17.82 -2.76 20.39
C ARG A 374 17.84 -2.99 18.87
N ASN A 375 17.60 -1.93 18.09
CA ASN A 375 17.66 -1.98 16.62
C ASN A 375 19.09 -2.27 16.14
N THR A 376 20.11 -1.60 16.71
CA THR A 376 21.52 -1.80 16.35
C THR A 376 21.98 -3.23 16.65
N PHE A 377 21.66 -3.76 17.84
CA PHE A 377 21.98 -5.15 18.18
C PHE A 377 21.22 -6.17 17.33
N ARG A 378 19.96 -5.87 16.94
CA ARG A 378 19.19 -6.70 16.01
C ARG A 378 19.83 -6.73 14.61
N VAL A 379 20.21 -5.58 14.05
CA VAL A 379 20.94 -5.49 12.78
C VAL A 379 22.24 -6.29 12.85
N MET A 380 23.06 -6.07 13.89
CA MET A 380 24.34 -6.76 14.05
C MET A 380 24.20 -8.29 14.10
N ARG A 381 23.21 -8.80 14.84
CA ARG A 381 23.00 -10.24 14.99
C ARG A 381 22.26 -10.86 13.80
N ASP A 382 21.12 -10.28 13.42
CA ASP A 382 20.12 -10.94 12.58
C ASP A 382 20.26 -10.56 11.09
N GLU A 383 20.84 -9.39 10.77
CA GLU A 383 21.06 -8.95 9.38
C GLU A 383 22.52 -9.11 8.93
N ILE A 384 23.49 -8.89 9.82
CA ILE A 384 24.93 -9.05 9.51
C ILE A 384 25.45 -10.45 9.87
N GLY A 385 24.88 -11.09 10.91
CA GLY A 385 25.31 -12.42 11.38
C GLY A 385 26.47 -12.40 12.38
N LEU A 386 26.67 -11.29 13.11
CA LEU A 386 27.78 -11.11 14.05
C LEU A 386 27.43 -11.64 15.45
N ASP A 387 28.38 -12.30 16.11
CA ASP A 387 28.36 -12.41 17.56
C ASP A 387 28.73 -11.05 18.19
N LEU A 388 27.85 -10.55 19.06
CA LEU A 388 28.05 -9.28 19.77
C LEU A 388 29.22 -9.37 20.75
N ASP A 389 29.52 -10.56 21.28
CA ASP A 389 30.57 -10.76 22.26
C ASP A 389 31.95 -10.93 21.61
N ASP A 390 32.05 -11.21 20.31
CA ASP A 390 33.30 -11.10 19.54
C ASP A 390 33.61 -9.65 19.12
N VAL A 391 32.58 -8.86 18.80
CA VAL A 391 32.73 -7.48 18.31
C VAL A 391 32.86 -6.45 19.44
N LEU A 392 32.18 -6.65 20.58
CA LEU A 392 32.08 -5.67 21.67
C LEU A 392 32.69 -6.19 22.99
N SER A 393 33.23 -5.28 23.81
CA SER A 393 33.66 -5.56 25.19
C SER A 393 32.51 -6.06 26.05
N ASP A 394 32.79 -6.64 27.23
CA ASP A 394 31.80 -6.70 28.32
C ASP A 394 31.23 -5.29 28.61
N PHE A 395 30.03 -5.23 29.21
CA PHE A 395 29.50 -3.98 29.76
C PHE A 395 30.45 -3.42 30.82
N THR A 396 30.79 -2.13 30.73
CA THR A 396 31.74 -1.45 31.63
C THR A 396 31.04 -0.44 32.56
N PRO A 397 31.49 -0.27 33.82
CA PRO A 397 31.02 0.81 34.69
C PRO A 397 31.29 2.19 34.08
N SER A 398 30.30 3.07 34.13
CA SER A 398 30.41 4.43 33.58
C SER A 398 31.02 5.37 34.63
N VAL A 399 32.30 5.71 34.46
CA VAL A 399 33.05 6.61 35.36
C VAL A 399 32.91 8.05 34.87
N LEU A 400 32.36 8.92 35.72
CA LEU A 400 32.06 10.31 35.39
C LEU A 400 33.12 11.25 35.95
N PHE A 401 33.64 12.14 35.11
CA PHE A 401 34.70 13.10 35.41
C PHE A 401 34.25 14.53 35.10
N SER A 402 34.64 15.47 35.95
CA SER A 402 34.62 16.91 35.68
C SER A 402 36.03 17.40 35.36
N LYS A 403 36.16 18.69 35.04
CA LYS A 403 37.44 19.40 34.95
C LYS A 403 38.33 19.26 36.20
N ASN A 404 37.73 18.97 37.36
CA ASN A 404 38.40 18.83 38.64
C ASN A 404 38.79 17.36 38.96
N GLY A 405 38.39 16.37 38.15
CA GLY A 405 38.65 14.93 38.34
C GLY A 405 37.39 14.06 38.48
N ARG A 406 37.53 12.83 39.01
CA ARG A 406 36.41 11.86 39.13
C ARG A 406 35.32 12.34 40.08
N VAL A 407 34.08 12.39 39.61
CA VAL A 407 32.90 12.81 40.37
C VAL A 407 32.06 11.64 40.86
N ALA A 408 31.83 10.65 39.99
CA ALA A 408 31.04 9.47 40.30
C ALA A 408 31.51 8.23 39.53
N THR A 409 31.17 7.04 40.01
CA THR A 409 31.19 5.80 39.21
C THR A 409 29.83 5.13 39.28
N ALA A 410 29.10 5.09 38.15
CA ALA A 410 27.89 4.30 38.02
C ALA A 410 28.25 2.82 37.80
N PRO A 411 27.75 1.88 38.62
CA PRO A 411 28.02 0.45 38.44
C PRO A 411 27.22 -0.13 37.26
N VAL A 412 27.71 -1.25 36.72
CA VAL A 412 26.95 -2.06 35.75
C VAL A 412 25.78 -2.71 36.47
N LEU A 413 24.54 -2.40 36.07
CA LEU A 413 23.33 -2.92 36.72
C LEU A 413 22.83 -4.23 36.11
N ALA A 414 23.27 -4.57 34.90
CA ALA A 414 22.94 -5.83 34.25
C ALA A 414 23.66 -7.05 34.86
N THR A 415 22.87 -7.99 35.36
CA THR A 415 23.33 -9.33 35.73
C THR A 415 23.54 -10.21 34.49
N SER A 416 24.57 -9.92 33.69
CA SER A 416 25.17 -10.97 32.84
C SER A 416 25.75 -12.04 33.76
N ALA A 417 25.48 -13.33 33.46
CA ALA A 417 25.78 -14.47 34.34
C ALA A 417 27.29 -14.83 34.38
N ARG A 418 28.10 -13.90 34.91
CA ARG A 418 29.56 -13.86 34.76
C ARG A 418 30.23 -14.80 35.77
N LYS A 419 30.38 -16.09 35.41
CA LYS A 419 31.22 -17.06 36.13
C LYS A 419 32.61 -16.46 36.41
N GLY A 420 32.87 -16.08 37.66
CA GLY A 420 34.17 -15.61 38.14
C GLY A 420 34.36 -14.08 38.27
N SER A 421 33.39 -13.24 37.90
CA SER A 421 33.52 -11.80 38.15
C SER A 421 33.24 -11.48 39.62
N LYS A 422 34.24 -10.91 40.30
CA LYS A 422 34.02 -10.19 41.56
C LYS A 422 33.26 -8.89 41.24
N SER A 423 31.96 -8.86 41.50
CA SER A 423 31.27 -7.58 41.71
C SER A 423 31.88 -6.88 42.93
N SER A 424 31.83 -5.55 42.95
CA SER A 424 32.13 -4.80 44.17
C SER A 424 30.98 -5.03 45.16
N LYS A 425 31.13 -6.03 46.03
CA LYS A 425 30.13 -6.30 47.08
C LYS A 425 30.03 -5.09 47.98
N SER A 426 28.85 -4.47 48.05
CA SER A 426 28.57 -3.51 49.11
C SER A 426 28.65 -4.22 50.47
N SER A 427 29.03 -3.51 51.53
CA SER A 427 29.20 -4.08 52.87
C SER A 427 27.88 -4.39 53.59
N ASN A 428 26.73 -4.20 52.94
CA ASN A 428 25.41 -4.33 53.57
C ASN A 428 24.38 -5.04 52.66
N PRO A 429 24.05 -6.33 52.91
CA PRO A 429 23.15 -7.11 52.06
C PRO A 429 21.69 -6.64 52.11
N ILE A 430 21.29 -5.89 53.14
CA ILE A 430 19.93 -5.31 53.21
C ILE A 430 19.77 -4.26 52.12
N LEU A 431 20.75 -3.36 51.97
CA LEU A 431 20.77 -2.36 50.91
C LEU A 431 20.81 -3.02 49.52
N GLU A 432 21.59 -4.08 49.35
CA GLU A 432 21.67 -4.83 48.09
C GLU A 432 20.29 -5.37 47.64
N SER A 433 19.45 -5.83 48.58
CA SER A 433 18.06 -6.25 48.28
C SER A 433 17.10 -5.09 47.93
N ILE A 434 17.25 -3.94 48.60
CA ILE A 434 16.45 -2.73 48.34
C ILE A 434 16.83 -2.16 46.97
N TYR A 435 18.12 -2.04 46.67
CA TYR A 435 18.64 -1.57 45.39
C TYR A 435 18.30 -2.52 44.22
N GLY A 436 18.05 -3.80 44.49
CA GLY A 436 17.48 -4.74 43.53
C GLY A 436 16.04 -4.41 43.09
N SER A 437 15.31 -3.62 43.89
CA SER A 437 13.88 -3.34 43.74
C SER A 437 13.55 -1.91 43.30
N LEU A 438 14.56 -1.03 43.18
CA LEU A 438 14.38 0.35 42.73
C LEU A 438 14.11 0.43 41.21
N PRO A 439 13.20 1.33 40.76
CA PRO A 439 13.04 1.63 39.35
C PRO A 439 14.15 2.56 38.83
N PRO A 440 14.45 2.56 37.52
CA PRO A 440 15.26 3.59 36.90
C PRO A 440 14.65 5.00 37.07
N PRO A 441 15.46 6.06 37.26
CA PRO A 441 16.91 6.07 37.38
C PRO A 441 17.37 5.95 38.85
N LEU A 442 16.45 5.74 39.80
CA LEU A 442 16.74 5.75 41.24
C LEU A 442 17.72 4.63 41.62
N ASP A 443 17.66 3.50 40.92
CA ASP A 443 18.65 2.43 41.03
C ASP A 443 20.08 2.95 40.77
N THR A 444 20.28 3.62 39.63
CA THR A 444 21.57 4.13 39.16
C THR A 444 22.04 5.30 40.02
N ALA A 445 21.12 6.20 40.40
CA ALA A 445 21.41 7.38 41.21
C ALA A 445 21.77 7.06 42.67
N LEU A 446 21.22 5.98 43.25
CA LEU A 446 21.52 5.56 44.62
C LEU A 446 22.65 4.51 44.71
N LEU A 447 22.96 3.81 43.62
CA LEU A 447 24.09 2.87 43.53
C LEU A 447 25.41 3.50 43.05
N ALA A 448 25.39 4.72 42.51
CA ALA A 448 26.60 5.38 42.04
C ALA A 448 27.53 5.81 43.19
N ASP A 449 28.81 5.46 43.09
CA ASP A 449 29.85 5.86 44.04
C ASP A 449 30.30 7.31 43.78
N PHE A 450 29.73 8.26 44.52
CA PHE A 450 29.98 9.70 44.41
C PHE A 450 31.10 10.19 45.35
N ASP A 451 32.03 10.99 44.82
CA ASP A 451 33.06 11.68 45.62
C ASP A 451 32.44 12.74 46.55
N GLU A 452 32.46 12.46 47.86
CA GLU A 452 31.92 13.33 48.92
C GLU A 452 32.67 14.65 49.09
N LYS A 453 33.88 14.77 48.51
CA LYS A 453 34.66 16.02 48.54
C LYS A 453 34.23 17.05 47.48
N ARG A 454 33.26 16.69 46.62
CA ARG A 454 32.81 17.51 45.48
C ARG A 454 31.34 17.85 45.55
N LEU A 455 30.51 16.83 45.77
CA LEU A 455 29.07 16.94 45.84
C LEU A 455 28.65 16.58 47.26
N ASN A 456 28.30 17.60 48.03
CA ASN A 456 27.78 17.41 49.38
C ASN A 456 26.34 16.85 49.34
N LEU A 457 25.75 16.58 50.51
CA LEU A 457 24.41 16.00 50.58
C LEU A 457 23.32 16.91 49.98
N GLN A 458 23.42 18.23 50.10
CA GLN A 458 22.47 19.17 49.49
C GLN A 458 22.60 19.17 47.97
N ASP A 459 23.82 19.16 47.43
CA ASP A 459 24.04 19.04 45.98
C ASP A 459 23.43 17.74 45.45
N ARG A 460 23.68 16.60 46.13
CA ARG A 460 23.12 15.29 45.77
C ARG A 460 21.59 15.27 45.81
N ILE A 461 20.97 15.88 46.81
CA ILE A 461 19.51 15.99 46.92
C ILE A 461 18.92 16.83 45.77
N SER A 462 19.64 17.86 45.29
CA SER A 462 19.18 18.66 44.13
C SER A 462 19.07 17.88 42.82
N ALA A 463 19.62 16.66 42.74
CA ALA A 463 19.41 15.75 41.60
C ALA A 463 17.93 15.35 41.41
N VAL A 464 17.07 15.54 42.43
CA VAL A 464 15.60 15.40 42.29
C VAL A 464 15.04 16.36 41.23
N GLY A 465 15.71 17.49 40.97
CA GLY A 465 15.39 18.42 39.87
C GLY A 465 15.57 17.84 38.47
N LEU A 466 16.36 16.77 38.32
CA LEU A 466 16.44 16.01 37.07
C LEU A 466 15.20 15.12 36.91
N LEU A 467 14.75 14.49 38.01
CA LEU A 467 13.58 13.61 38.04
C LEU A 467 12.28 14.36 37.69
N SER A 468 12.10 15.59 38.17
CA SER A 468 10.89 16.38 37.87
C SER A 468 10.79 16.73 36.39
N GLY A 469 11.88 17.16 35.75
CA GLY A 469 11.95 17.40 34.31
C GLY A 469 11.65 16.14 33.49
N TRP A 470 12.19 14.99 33.89
CA TRP A 470 11.91 13.71 33.24
C TRP A 470 10.48 13.20 33.45
N ALA A 471 9.81 13.58 34.55
CA ALA A 471 8.45 13.17 34.83
C ALA A 471 7.39 13.93 34.02
N ASP A 472 7.62 15.21 33.69
CA ASP A 472 6.75 15.99 32.79
C ASP A 472 7.08 15.76 31.30
N PHE A 473 8.34 15.46 30.98
CA PHE A 473 8.80 15.33 29.58
C PHE A 473 8.28 14.06 28.89
N GLY A 474 7.11 14.17 28.28
CA GLY A 474 6.56 13.14 27.39
C GLY A 474 7.40 12.96 26.13
N GLN A 475 8.26 11.93 26.11
CA GLN A 475 9.15 11.58 24.99
C GLN A 475 8.42 11.50 23.62
N SER A 476 7.15 11.06 23.63
CA SER A 476 6.30 10.90 22.43
C SER A 476 5.24 12.00 22.25
N ASP A 477 5.23 13.04 23.09
CA ASP A 477 4.26 14.15 23.01
C ASP A 477 4.86 15.38 22.31
N PRO A 478 4.39 15.75 21.09
CA PRO A 478 4.85 16.96 20.40
C PRO A 478 4.62 18.25 21.19
N ALA A 479 3.64 18.31 22.10
CA ALA A 479 3.41 19.48 22.94
C ALA A 479 4.50 19.61 24.02
N SER A 480 4.94 18.51 24.63
CA SER A 480 6.11 18.44 25.53
C SER A 480 7.38 18.95 24.86
N TRP A 481 7.72 18.40 23.68
CA TRP A 481 8.81 18.94 22.86
C TRP A 481 8.63 20.44 22.60
N GLY A 482 7.43 20.88 22.19
CA GLY A 482 7.11 22.30 21.97
C GLY A 482 7.12 23.21 23.20
N ARG A 483 7.16 22.66 24.43
CA ARG A 483 7.45 23.41 25.68
C ARG A 483 8.97 23.53 25.87
N TYR A 484 9.64 22.38 25.96
CA TYR A 484 11.03 22.29 26.41
C TYR A 484 12.08 22.64 25.35
N ASP A 485 11.74 22.64 24.06
CA ASP A 485 12.69 22.96 22.98
C ASP A 485 13.03 24.48 22.92
N LYS A 486 12.27 25.31 23.64
CA LYS A 486 12.42 26.77 23.69
C LYS A 486 13.30 27.28 24.84
N ILE A 487 13.69 26.39 25.76
CA ILE A 487 14.45 26.71 26.99
C ILE A 487 15.81 26.04 26.83
N SER A 488 16.90 26.71 27.22
CA SER A 488 18.22 26.06 27.22
C SER A 488 18.30 25.00 28.32
N ALA A 489 19.07 23.93 28.12
CA ALA A 489 19.25 22.90 29.14
C ALA A 489 19.90 23.45 30.43
N ALA A 490 20.78 24.45 30.32
CA ALA A 490 21.40 25.14 31.45
C ALA A 490 20.36 25.88 32.30
N GLU A 491 19.60 26.77 31.66
CA GLU A 491 18.49 27.52 32.26
C GLU A 491 17.45 26.56 32.86
N PHE A 492 17.05 25.52 32.13
CA PHE A 492 16.10 24.53 32.64
C PHE A 492 16.59 23.88 33.95
N PHE A 493 17.80 23.31 33.97
CA PHE A 493 18.26 22.58 35.16
C PHE A 493 18.55 23.50 36.35
N LEU A 494 19.14 24.68 36.12
CA LEU A 494 19.50 25.63 37.18
C LEU A 494 18.26 26.35 37.75
N ASP A 495 17.44 26.94 36.88
CA ASP A 495 16.43 27.93 37.28
C ASP A 495 15.03 27.31 37.49
N TYR A 496 14.69 26.24 36.76
CA TYR A 496 13.38 25.56 36.87
C TYR A 496 13.47 24.18 37.54
N GLY A 497 14.56 23.45 37.34
CA GLY A 497 14.81 22.15 37.97
C GLY A 497 15.32 22.29 39.42
N GLY A 498 16.00 23.39 39.75
CA GLY A 498 16.58 23.60 41.08
C GLY A 498 17.84 22.77 41.36
N VAL A 499 18.53 22.30 40.32
CA VAL A 499 19.85 21.64 40.39
C VAL A 499 20.88 22.65 40.91
N THR A 500 21.68 22.32 41.93
CA THR A 500 22.68 23.29 42.43
C THR A 500 23.73 23.59 41.35
N PRO A 501 24.31 24.81 41.33
CA PRO A 501 25.43 25.13 40.45
C PRO A 501 26.62 24.14 40.57
N SER A 502 26.84 23.57 41.76
CA SER A 502 27.84 22.52 42.00
C SER A 502 27.50 21.22 41.28
N LEU A 503 26.26 20.72 41.44
CA LEU A 503 25.81 19.49 40.76
C LEU A 503 25.78 19.69 39.25
N TYR A 504 25.36 20.87 38.78
CA TYR A 504 25.39 21.20 37.37
C TYR A 504 26.82 21.25 36.81
N ALA A 505 27.77 21.87 37.51
CA ALA A 505 29.15 22.02 37.04
C ALA A 505 29.97 20.72 37.10
N GLU A 506 29.81 19.90 38.14
CA GLU A 506 30.56 18.64 38.30
C GLU A 506 29.91 17.46 37.56
N LEU A 507 28.58 17.40 37.43
CA LEU A 507 27.88 16.22 36.89
C LEU A 507 27.07 16.49 35.62
N VAL A 508 26.10 17.41 35.66
CA VAL A 508 25.12 17.57 34.56
C VAL A 508 25.78 18.12 33.30
N SER A 509 26.59 19.18 33.42
CA SER A 509 27.28 19.81 32.30
C SER A 509 28.25 18.83 31.60
N PRO A 510 29.10 18.04 32.30
CA PRO A 510 29.86 16.96 31.66
C PRO A 510 28.99 15.93 30.93
N MET A 511 27.83 15.52 31.47
CA MET A 511 26.92 14.61 30.76
C MET A 511 26.31 15.24 29.49
N LEU A 512 26.04 16.55 29.49
CA LEU A 512 25.60 17.28 28.30
C LEU A 512 26.69 17.34 27.21
N HIS A 513 27.97 17.48 27.60
CA HIS A 513 29.09 17.45 26.66
C HIS A 513 29.36 16.04 26.08
N VAL A 514 28.84 14.97 26.70
CA VAL A 514 29.03 13.58 26.24
C VAL A 514 27.83 13.06 25.44
N LEU A 515 26.59 13.34 25.86
CA LEU A 515 25.39 12.70 25.29
C LEU A 515 24.77 13.54 24.13
N PRO A 516 24.26 14.77 24.35
CA PRO A 516 23.93 15.71 23.27
C PRO A 516 25.16 16.49 22.69
N MET A 517 26.38 16.20 23.16
CA MET A 517 27.66 16.68 22.61
C MET A 517 27.89 18.21 22.63
N GLY A 518 27.34 18.94 23.60
CA GLY A 518 27.50 20.40 23.68
C GLY A 518 27.35 21.02 25.08
N PRO A 519 27.52 22.34 25.21
CA PRO A 519 27.24 23.06 26.44
C PRO A 519 25.72 23.26 26.60
N GLY A 520 25.23 23.21 27.85
CA GLY A 520 23.80 23.31 28.13
C GLY A 520 23.15 24.65 27.76
N SER A 521 23.92 25.70 27.46
CA SER A 521 23.43 26.96 26.89
C SER A 521 22.92 26.81 25.45
N ASP A 522 23.49 25.88 24.69
CA ASP A 522 23.32 25.75 23.25
C ASP A 522 22.41 24.56 22.89
N ILE A 523 22.20 23.66 23.85
CA ILE A 523 21.29 22.50 23.77
C ILE A 523 19.93 22.89 24.35
N SER A 524 18.83 22.55 23.68
CA SER A 524 17.49 22.74 24.23
C SER A 524 17.19 21.73 25.35
N ALA A 525 16.36 22.12 26.32
CA ALA A 525 15.98 21.24 27.41
C ALA A 525 15.28 19.96 26.91
N ALA A 526 14.52 20.04 25.82
CA ALA A 526 13.92 18.86 25.18
C ALA A 526 14.96 17.84 24.69
N ALA A 527 16.03 18.31 24.02
CA ALA A 527 17.11 17.44 23.57
C ALA A 527 17.87 16.82 24.76
N ALA A 528 18.16 17.60 25.80
CA ALA A 528 18.82 17.11 27.01
C ALA A 528 17.99 16.05 27.76
N LEU A 529 16.70 16.33 28.00
CA LEU A 529 15.77 15.42 28.67
C LEU A 529 15.56 14.15 27.85
N SER A 530 15.44 14.25 26.53
CA SER A 530 15.36 13.10 25.61
C SER A 530 16.62 12.23 25.63
N CYS A 531 17.82 12.81 25.60
CA CYS A 531 19.06 12.03 25.71
C CYS A 531 19.14 11.31 27.05
N PHE A 532 18.90 12.02 28.15
CA PHE A 532 18.92 11.41 29.49
C PHE A 532 17.83 10.34 29.66
N HIS A 533 16.66 10.48 29.02
CA HIS A 533 15.64 9.45 29.01
C HIS A 533 16.14 8.14 28.39
N VAL A 534 16.70 8.19 27.19
CA VAL A 534 17.22 7.01 26.48
C VAL A 534 18.36 6.33 27.26
N PHE A 535 19.28 7.11 27.85
CA PHE A 535 20.47 6.57 28.49
C PHE A 535 20.32 6.24 29.98
N ALA A 536 19.30 6.75 30.69
CA ALA A 536 19.17 6.54 32.14
C ALA A 536 17.78 6.09 32.64
N LEU A 537 16.70 6.21 31.85
CA LEU A 537 15.33 5.94 32.33
C LEU A 537 14.68 4.67 31.78
N GLN A 538 15.03 4.24 30.56
CA GLN A 538 14.19 3.27 29.84
C GLN A 538 14.15 1.87 30.46
N THR A 539 15.29 1.33 30.92
CA THR A 539 15.33 0.10 31.74
C THR A 539 16.50 0.12 32.72
N ARG A 540 16.49 -0.82 33.68
CA ARG A 540 17.60 -1.07 34.60
C ARG A 540 18.86 -1.45 33.82
N GLY A 541 19.91 -0.63 33.95
CA GLY A 541 21.13 -0.78 33.16
C GLY A 541 21.06 -0.18 31.75
N ALA A 542 20.14 0.74 31.47
CA ALA A 542 20.18 1.56 30.24
C ALA A 542 21.52 2.30 30.08
N PHE A 543 22.13 2.71 31.21
CA PHE A 543 23.42 3.40 31.27
C PHE A 543 24.64 2.46 31.16
N ASP A 544 24.42 1.14 31.12
CA ASP A 544 25.47 0.15 30.90
C ASP A 544 25.93 0.24 29.44
N VAL A 545 27.23 0.52 29.23
CA VAL A 545 27.84 0.71 27.91
C VAL A 545 28.84 -0.40 27.57
N ARG A 546 28.83 -0.84 26.31
CA ARG A 546 29.88 -1.69 25.69
C ARG A 546 30.69 -0.86 24.70
N TRP A 547 31.93 -1.26 24.44
CA TRP A 547 32.84 -0.60 23.50
C TRP A 547 33.26 -1.55 22.38
N ALA A 548 33.53 -1.04 21.18
CA ALA A 548 34.05 -1.86 20.09
C ALA A 548 35.48 -2.35 20.41
N LYS A 549 35.76 -3.63 20.11
CA LYS A 549 37.09 -4.24 20.27
C LYS A 549 38.09 -3.83 19.18
N GLY A 550 37.63 -3.11 18.15
CA GLY A 550 38.41 -2.68 17.00
C GLY A 550 37.61 -1.71 16.13
N SER A 551 38.12 -1.45 14.92
CA SER A 551 37.50 -0.53 13.92
C SER A 551 36.07 -0.95 13.58
N LEU A 552 35.12 -0.03 13.70
CA LEU A 552 33.73 -0.26 13.30
C LEU A 552 33.56 -0.49 11.80
N SER A 553 34.39 0.14 10.96
CA SER A 553 34.43 -0.17 9.53
C SER A 553 34.73 -1.65 9.31
N ASP A 554 35.70 -2.19 10.04
CA ASP A 554 36.28 -3.51 9.80
C ASP A 554 35.42 -4.62 10.45
N LEU A 555 34.83 -4.34 11.62
CA LEU A 555 34.05 -5.31 12.41
C LEU A 555 32.54 -5.28 12.13
N ILE A 556 32.00 -4.20 11.55
CA ILE A 556 30.56 -4.06 11.29
C ILE A 556 30.28 -3.68 9.83
N PHE A 557 30.82 -2.57 9.32
CA PHE A 557 30.38 -2.06 8.01
C PHE A 557 30.90 -2.83 6.80
N ASP A 558 32.11 -3.38 6.82
CA ASP A 558 32.60 -4.29 5.78
C ASP A 558 31.78 -5.59 5.73
N PRO A 559 31.56 -6.31 6.85
CA PRO A 559 30.63 -7.44 6.89
C PRO A 559 29.20 -7.10 6.44
N TRP A 560 28.65 -5.96 6.87
CA TRP A 560 27.29 -5.53 6.48
C TRP A 560 27.21 -5.22 4.98
N ARG A 561 28.23 -4.54 4.43
CA ARG A 561 28.32 -4.26 3.00
C ARG A 561 28.30 -5.56 2.18
N VAL A 562 29.05 -6.58 2.61
CA VAL A 562 29.00 -7.90 1.96
C VAL A 562 27.59 -8.51 2.04
N LYS A 563 26.87 -8.37 3.16
CA LYS A 563 25.47 -8.81 3.27
C LYS A 563 24.47 -7.99 2.46
N LEU A 564 24.79 -6.74 2.11
CA LEU A 564 24.01 -5.94 1.15
C LEU A 564 24.32 -6.35 -0.30
N GLU A 565 25.60 -6.57 -0.63
CA GLU A 565 26.05 -7.05 -1.93
C GLU A 565 25.51 -8.46 -2.24
N GLU A 566 25.46 -9.37 -1.24
CA GLU A 566 24.78 -10.67 -1.32
C GLU A 566 23.27 -10.56 -1.60
N LYS A 567 22.62 -9.48 -1.14
CA LYS A 567 21.21 -9.15 -1.45
C LYS A 567 21.03 -8.42 -2.79
N GLY A 568 22.11 -8.22 -3.58
CA GLY A 568 22.05 -7.52 -4.87
C GLY A 568 22.08 -5.99 -4.79
N VAL A 569 22.40 -5.41 -3.62
CA VAL A 569 22.63 -3.96 -3.49
C VAL A 569 23.97 -3.59 -4.09
N ARG A 570 23.99 -2.59 -4.97
CA ARG A 570 25.23 -2.05 -5.55
C ARG A 570 25.78 -0.95 -4.64
N VAL A 571 26.95 -1.13 -4.03
CA VAL A 571 27.58 -0.14 -3.13
C VAL A 571 28.82 0.46 -3.80
N GLU A 572 28.85 1.78 -3.97
CA GLU A 572 29.96 2.50 -4.61
C GLU A 572 30.59 3.54 -3.67
N GLY A 573 31.87 3.36 -3.36
CA GLY A 573 32.68 4.36 -2.66
C GLY A 573 33.23 5.44 -3.60
N GLY A 574 33.62 6.58 -3.03
CA GLY A 574 34.11 7.77 -3.73
C GLY A 574 33.03 8.63 -4.37
N LYS A 575 31.76 8.21 -4.30
CA LYS A 575 30.61 8.83 -4.98
C LYS A 575 29.99 9.93 -4.12
N ARG A 576 30.68 11.08 -4.06
CA ARG A 576 30.16 12.30 -3.45
C ARG A 576 29.14 12.95 -4.38
N VAL A 577 27.86 12.88 -4.01
CA VAL A 577 26.77 13.53 -4.75
C VAL A 577 26.78 15.04 -4.52
N ASN A 578 26.60 15.82 -5.60
CA ASN A 578 26.50 17.28 -5.57
C ASN A 578 25.17 17.82 -6.16
N GLY A 579 24.47 17.05 -6.99
CA GLY A 579 23.21 17.45 -7.63
C GLY A 579 22.14 16.36 -7.62
N ILE A 580 20.88 16.79 -7.50
CA ILE A 580 19.68 15.97 -7.71
C ILE A 580 18.65 16.83 -8.46
N GLU A 581 18.25 16.35 -9.64
CA GLU A 581 17.26 16.96 -10.52
C GLU A 581 16.15 15.96 -10.85
N ARG A 582 15.05 16.42 -11.45
CA ARG A 582 14.05 15.52 -12.06
C ARG A 582 14.53 15.11 -13.44
N ALA A 583 14.19 13.90 -13.88
CA ALA A 583 14.41 13.47 -15.27
C ALA A 583 13.61 14.35 -16.26
N GLU A 584 14.12 14.52 -17.49
CA GLU A 584 13.52 15.41 -18.50
C GLU A 584 12.14 14.93 -19.00
N ASP A 585 11.88 13.63 -18.93
CA ASP A 585 10.57 13.01 -19.19
C ASP A 585 9.55 13.22 -18.05
N GLY A 586 10.02 13.70 -16.89
CA GLY A 586 9.23 13.90 -15.68
C GLY A 586 9.07 12.66 -14.78
N ASP A 587 9.51 11.48 -15.22
CA ASP A 587 9.17 10.18 -14.64
C ASP A 587 10.31 9.56 -13.80
N GLY A 588 11.03 10.40 -13.05
CA GLY A 588 12.10 9.98 -12.15
C GLY A 588 13.02 11.13 -11.70
N MET A 589 14.18 10.75 -11.16
CA MET A 589 15.24 11.63 -10.67
C MET A 589 16.58 11.31 -11.34
N VAL A 590 17.42 12.33 -11.52
CA VAL A 590 18.83 12.22 -11.90
C VAL A 590 19.68 12.63 -10.70
N VAL A 591 20.65 11.81 -10.33
CA VAL A 591 21.60 12.06 -9.24
C VAL A 591 23.00 12.18 -9.82
N THR A 592 23.67 13.31 -9.59
CA THR A 592 24.99 13.62 -10.17
C THR A 592 26.05 13.67 -9.08
N ALA A 593 27.20 13.03 -9.32
CA ALA A 593 28.36 13.02 -8.43
C ALA A 593 29.46 13.99 -8.90
N GLU A 594 30.35 14.38 -7.98
CA GLU A 594 31.45 15.31 -8.23
C GLU A 594 32.50 14.80 -9.25
N ASP A 595 32.53 13.49 -9.51
CA ASP A 595 33.36 12.89 -10.56
C ASP A 595 32.71 12.92 -11.96
N GLY A 596 31.52 13.51 -12.08
CA GLY A 596 30.74 13.58 -13.31
C GLY A 596 29.94 12.32 -13.63
N SER A 597 29.85 11.35 -12.72
CA SER A 597 28.97 10.19 -12.90
C SER A 597 27.52 10.50 -12.52
N GLU A 598 26.59 9.99 -13.34
CA GLU A 598 25.15 10.22 -13.19
C GLU A 598 24.39 8.90 -13.02
N TYR A 599 23.35 8.95 -12.19
CA TYR A 599 22.53 7.80 -11.82
C TYR A 599 21.05 8.20 -11.94
N THR A 600 20.33 7.55 -12.86
CA THR A 600 18.87 7.65 -12.94
C THR A 600 18.22 6.76 -11.89
N ALA A 601 17.16 7.26 -11.24
CA ALA A 601 16.43 6.54 -10.21
C ALA A 601 14.94 6.95 -10.20
N ASP A 602 14.04 5.99 -9.98
CA ASP A 602 12.62 6.28 -9.71
C ASP A 602 12.46 7.00 -8.35
N ALA A 603 13.36 6.76 -7.39
CA ALA A 603 13.40 7.46 -6.11
C ALA A 603 14.83 7.67 -5.55
N VAL A 604 15.00 8.70 -4.70
CA VAL A 604 16.28 9.04 -4.06
C VAL A 604 16.11 9.20 -2.54
N ILE A 605 16.98 8.57 -1.77
CA ILE A 605 16.98 8.60 -0.29
C ILE A 605 18.21 9.35 0.23
N LEU A 606 17.98 10.39 1.01
CA LEU A 606 19.03 11.16 1.69
C LEU A 606 19.37 10.51 3.05
N ALA A 607 20.39 9.65 3.08
CA ALA A 607 20.94 9.06 4.30
C ALA A 607 22.19 9.82 4.82
N VAL A 608 22.21 11.15 4.63
CA VAL A 608 23.31 12.06 5.01
C VAL A 608 22.95 12.94 6.21
N GLY A 609 23.96 13.42 6.95
CA GLY A 609 23.76 14.35 8.07
C GLY A 609 23.24 15.72 7.62
N GLY A 610 22.56 16.45 8.53
CA GLY A 610 21.83 17.69 8.22
C GLY A 610 22.66 18.75 7.46
N THR A 611 23.90 19.02 7.88
CA THR A 611 24.81 19.95 7.18
C THR A 611 25.09 19.53 5.73
N SER A 612 25.18 18.22 5.46
CA SER A 612 25.37 17.67 4.10
C SER A 612 24.08 17.74 3.29
N ALA A 613 22.91 17.49 3.91
CA ALA A 613 21.62 17.66 3.25
C ALA A 613 21.36 19.13 2.85
N ALA A 614 21.74 20.08 3.71
CA ALA A 614 21.65 21.51 3.42
C ALA A 614 22.54 21.92 2.23
N LYS A 615 23.82 21.49 2.22
CA LYS A 615 24.73 21.73 1.08
C LYS A 615 24.25 21.06 -0.21
N LEU A 616 23.77 19.82 -0.14
CA LEU A 616 23.26 19.11 -1.32
C LEU A 616 22.00 19.81 -1.87
N LYS A 617 21.16 20.39 -1.01
CA LYS A 617 20.04 21.25 -1.44
C LYS A 617 20.52 22.50 -2.20
N GLU A 618 21.67 23.09 -1.87
CA GLU A 618 22.21 24.25 -2.62
C GLU A 618 22.51 23.89 -4.09
N GLY A 619 23.01 22.67 -4.35
CA GLY A 619 23.24 22.15 -5.71
C GLY A 619 22.00 21.56 -6.39
N SER A 620 21.03 21.04 -5.63
CA SER A 620 19.94 20.20 -6.16
C SER A 620 18.62 20.94 -6.36
N LYS A 621 18.17 21.13 -7.61
CA LYS A 621 16.86 21.74 -7.92
C LYS A 621 15.70 20.97 -7.29
N ALA A 622 15.68 19.64 -7.41
CA ALA A 622 14.59 18.81 -6.88
C ALA A 622 14.44 18.95 -5.34
N LEU A 623 15.55 19.12 -4.61
CA LEU A 623 15.52 19.35 -3.17
C LEU A 623 15.09 20.76 -2.78
N LYS A 624 15.27 21.78 -3.62
CA LYS A 624 14.78 23.15 -3.36
C LYS A 624 13.25 23.22 -3.45
N GLU A 625 12.68 22.45 -4.37
CA GLU A 625 11.23 22.36 -4.63
C GLU A 625 10.49 21.42 -3.66
N ALA A 626 11.21 20.56 -2.93
CA ALA A 626 10.61 19.55 -2.05
C ALA A 626 9.81 20.13 -0.87
N ALA A 627 8.70 19.47 -0.52
CA ALA A 627 7.87 19.86 0.62
C ALA A 627 8.68 19.82 1.93
N GLY A 628 8.74 20.95 2.64
CA GLY A 628 9.51 21.07 3.88
C GLY A 628 11.00 21.39 3.69
N ALA A 629 11.50 21.60 2.48
CA ALA A 629 12.92 21.87 2.20
C ALA A 629 13.52 23.07 2.97
N ARG A 630 12.71 24.04 3.41
CA ARG A 630 13.16 25.15 4.29
C ARG A 630 13.47 24.70 5.73
N ARG A 631 12.89 23.59 6.20
CA ARG A 631 13.15 23.07 7.56
C ARG A 631 14.55 22.46 7.68
N VAL A 632 15.10 21.95 6.58
CA VAL A 632 16.48 21.40 6.53
C VAL A 632 17.52 22.49 6.80
N GLU A 633 17.24 23.75 6.44
CA GLU A 633 18.15 24.90 6.67
C GLU A 633 18.31 25.25 8.15
N ASN A 634 17.36 24.82 9.00
CA ASN A 634 17.44 24.98 10.45
C ASN A 634 18.34 23.91 11.11
N LEU A 635 18.67 22.81 10.40
CA LEU A 635 19.48 21.72 10.95
C LEU A 635 20.97 22.06 10.87
N ARG A 636 21.61 22.24 12.03
CA ARG A 636 23.05 22.47 12.15
C ARG A 636 23.73 21.27 12.79
N GLY A 637 24.83 20.80 12.20
CA GLY A 637 25.70 19.80 12.82
C GLY A 637 26.52 20.41 13.96
N VAL A 638 26.72 19.66 15.03
CA VAL A 638 27.58 20.02 16.17
C VAL A 638 29.04 19.69 15.82
N THR A 639 29.96 20.65 16.05
CA THR A 639 31.39 20.45 15.77
C THR A 639 32.05 19.58 16.83
N CYS A 640 32.35 18.33 16.45
CA CYS A 640 33.05 17.37 17.32
C CYS A 640 34.48 17.12 16.80
N VAL A 641 35.43 16.86 17.72
CA VAL A 641 36.82 16.50 17.39
C VAL A 641 37.23 15.22 18.11
N ALA A 642 37.41 14.14 17.35
CA ALA A 642 37.83 12.84 17.88
C ALA A 642 39.36 12.68 17.84
N THR A 643 40.05 13.18 18.87
CA THR A 643 41.50 13.01 19.00
C THR A 643 41.88 11.54 19.18
N ARG A 644 43.05 11.15 18.66
CA ARG A 644 43.70 9.85 18.91
C ARG A 644 45.17 10.07 19.25
N ILE A 645 45.59 9.62 20.42
CA ILE A 645 46.98 9.72 20.90
C ILE A 645 47.47 8.30 21.17
N TRP A 646 48.48 7.86 20.41
CA TRP A 646 49.17 6.58 20.64
C TRP A 646 50.44 6.87 21.44
N LEU A 647 50.38 6.60 22.74
CA LEU A 647 51.54 6.67 23.62
C LEU A 647 52.33 5.37 23.51
N GLU A 648 53.65 5.46 23.47
CA GLU A 648 54.52 4.30 23.63
C GLU A 648 54.52 3.88 25.12
N PRO A 649 54.44 2.57 25.44
CA PRO A 649 54.55 2.11 26.81
C PRO A 649 55.89 2.53 27.41
N ALA A 650 55.88 3.07 28.64
CA ALA A 650 57.11 3.35 29.36
C ALA A 650 57.93 2.05 29.50
N PRO A 651 59.27 2.07 29.32
CA PRO A 651 60.12 0.88 29.39
C PRO A 651 60.20 0.26 30.79
N SER A 652 59.57 0.87 31.79
CA SER A 652 59.37 0.33 33.14
C SER A 652 57.86 0.18 33.38
N PRO A 653 57.33 -1.03 33.62
CA PRO A 653 55.96 -1.18 34.09
C PRO A 653 55.87 -0.56 35.49
N THR A 654 55.03 0.47 35.64
CA THR A 654 54.75 1.11 36.93
C THR A 654 53.95 0.15 37.81
N THR A 655 54.67 -0.63 38.61
CA THR A 655 54.11 -1.62 39.54
C THR A 655 53.14 -0.95 40.51
N GLY A 656 51.86 -1.28 40.36
CA GLY A 656 50.75 -0.63 41.06
C GLY A 656 49.67 -0.08 40.12
N LEU A 657 50.01 0.25 38.86
CA LEU A 657 49.03 0.72 37.88
C LEU A 657 48.31 -0.45 37.18
N GLY A 658 47.35 -1.06 37.88
CA GLY A 658 46.36 -1.93 37.24
C GLY A 658 45.40 -1.15 36.32
N GLY A 659 44.66 -1.84 35.44
CA GLY A 659 43.61 -1.19 34.64
C GLY A 659 42.50 -0.65 35.54
N GLY A 660 42.41 0.67 35.69
CA GLY A 660 41.50 1.35 36.63
C GLY A 660 41.49 2.86 36.44
N ALA A 661 40.53 3.54 37.07
CA ALA A 661 40.35 4.99 36.96
C ALA A 661 41.29 5.74 37.91
N TYR A 662 42.20 6.54 37.36
CA TYR A 662 43.11 7.41 38.13
C TYR A 662 42.51 8.80 38.31
N SER A 663 42.70 9.40 39.49
CA SER A 663 42.19 10.74 39.82
C SER A 663 42.84 11.85 38.99
N SER A 664 44.04 11.60 38.46
CA SER A 664 44.83 12.53 37.64
C SER A 664 45.90 11.76 36.85
N THR A 665 46.01 12.01 35.55
CA THR A 665 47.15 11.55 34.74
C THR A 665 48.06 12.74 34.46
N THR A 666 49.18 12.85 35.18
CA THR A 666 50.17 13.90 34.94
C THR A 666 50.98 13.55 33.69
N LEU A 667 50.65 14.18 32.56
CA LEU A 667 51.47 14.08 31.35
C LEU A 667 52.89 14.64 31.62
N PRO A 668 53.95 14.05 31.03
CA PRO A 668 55.29 14.63 31.07
C PRO A 668 55.31 16.05 30.47
N LYS A 669 56.21 16.89 30.97
CA LYS A 669 56.39 18.31 30.60
C LYS A 669 56.87 18.59 29.16
N ALA A 670 56.83 17.56 28.31
CA ALA A 670 57.15 17.58 26.88
C ALA A 670 56.02 16.93 26.03
N VAL A 671 54.87 16.67 26.66
CA VAL A 671 53.67 16.02 26.10
C VAL A 671 52.41 16.81 26.50
N ALA A 672 52.43 17.44 27.68
CA ALA A 672 51.67 18.65 27.99
C ALA A 672 52.51 19.90 27.71
#